data_AF-A0A1H0WBK5-F1
#
_entry.id   AF-A0A1H0WBK5-F1
#
_cell.length_a   1.000
_cell.length_b   1.000
_cell.length_c   1.000
_cell.angle_alpha   90.00
_cell.angle_beta   90.00
_cell.angle_gamma   90.00
#
_symmetry.space_group_name_H-M   'P 1'
#
loop_
_entity.id
_entity.type
_entity.pdbx_description
1 polymer ?
#
loop_
_entity_poly.entity_id
_entity_poly.type
_entity_poly.pdbx_seq_one_letter_code
_entity_poly.pdbx_strand_id
1 'polypeptide(L)'
;MLRGEAGSGKTTLLNAVKSTYDAMLCIDVNEIDDDLMQLAEDVVGTRAALLIATEGPPRGLPSVTLDPLDTETSLRVLHDLVPGLPSTLAADLADLAGGNLLALVELAGSLTSAQLGGIEPAPAVLPENSSLRLRWRSRFDALSAGAQHVVALVAVDEEVDAATLDLDAVLEAGPLFDSRRLVRTALRADVPLRLQRAAHAELAETLPPGPRRTWHQAVTNQDTQLAHALTAHAEHARLCGDFATAARDHDRAARLTTDPEEKAHNLLKAAADHWAHGAPHRSRAVLRTAVRLTHTPELRALMDLVVGGIDLGESLPDVAADRLVRAARALVSSRRLLAVAALGFAGEAASIAGDHRRYTAIADFAREIRRGDEPPATRLTLDHLVGMSATFDGRHDEALPALRSVIELADRVPGPQARIWASQAAYVLGDATRSNEMATSAVTAARESGFTAMVPWALVYRALSALLLDQHAAALTAATEGVHAATAIGQHNAVVDHLTILALLAALRGDADTALHRMDTAAEHITQRGLARPGTFGAWAFACVDLVRDRPADALDRLRLHPGHAGIKVMAAPHVVEAAVACGRQSTGDKALQPFERWAGVTGSTARLALSHRCRGLLEAGTADEHFEEAIRLHRASGTAMELAKTELLYGNRLRRSRKPKAAREHLRDAVRIFQSYQADHWVERARAELRAAGDSTGEPKDHPGLTPQQAQIARLVAEGATNREIAARLFLSHRTVEHHLRNIFARLGVRSRVELTRRLD
;
A
#
# COMPACT_ATOMS: atom_id res chain seq x y z
N MET A 1 26.57 14.64 15.23
CA MET A 1 26.36 13.19 15.44
C MET A 1 25.71 12.63 14.19
N LEU A 2 26.31 11.62 13.54
CA LEU A 2 25.69 10.87 12.45
C LEU A 2 25.34 9.48 12.98
N ARG A 3 24.06 9.11 13.00
CA ARG A 3 23.59 7.76 13.40
C ARG A 3 22.97 7.08 12.17
N GLY A 4 23.40 5.86 11.88
CA GLY A 4 22.87 4.99 10.83
C GLY A 4 23.03 3.53 11.23
N GLU A 5 22.21 2.64 10.68
CA GLU A 5 22.24 1.21 11.00
C GLU A 5 23.57 0.55 10.57
N ALA A 6 23.93 -0.53 11.26
CA ALA A 6 25.07 -1.36 10.88
C ALA A 6 24.82 -1.97 9.49
N GLY A 7 25.73 -1.72 8.54
CA GLY A 7 25.60 -2.18 7.16
C GLY A 7 25.06 -1.13 6.17
N SER A 8 24.63 0.04 6.63
CA SER A 8 24.40 1.17 5.72
C SER A 8 25.74 1.64 5.12
N GLY A 9 25.73 2.08 3.85
CA GLY A 9 26.96 2.54 3.17
C GLY A 9 27.77 3.58 3.96
N LYS A 10 27.11 4.36 4.83
CA LYS A 10 27.72 5.36 5.73
C LYS A 10 28.51 4.75 6.87
N THR A 11 27.97 3.74 7.56
CA THR A 11 28.65 3.03 8.66
C THR A 11 29.84 2.24 8.13
N THR A 12 29.68 1.65 6.95
CA THR A 12 30.78 1.00 6.22
C THR A 12 31.87 2.00 5.83
N LEU A 13 31.48 3.19 5.35
CA LEU A 13 32.42 4.25 4.96
C LEU A 13 33.19 4.80 6.18
N LEU A 14 32.51 5.11 7.29
CA LEU A 14 33.16 5.57 8.52
C LEU A 14 34.04 4.49 9.17
N ASN A 15 33.62 3.22 9.14
CA ASN A 15 34.44 2.10 9.63
C ASN A 15 35.66 1.88 8.74
N ALA A 16 35.53 1.99 7.42
CA ALA A 16 36.64 1.93 6.48
C ALA A 16 37.62 3.10 6.69
N VAL A 17 37.10 4.31 6.97
CA VAL A 17 37.94 5.46 7.31
C VAL A 17 38.73 5.19 8.58
N LYS A 18 38.06 4.73 9.64
CA LYS A 18 38.68 4.42 10.94
C LYS A 18 39.71 3.30 10.88
N SER A 19 39.56 2.32 9.99
CA SER A 19 40.51 1.21 9.85
C SER A 19 41.70 1.53 8.95
N THR A 20 41.58 2.52 8.06
CA THR A 20 42.52 2.75 6.96
C THR A 20 43.31 4.05 7.12
N TYR A 21 42.71 5.09 7.72
CA TYR A 21 43.29 6.44 7.83
C TYR A 21 43.45 6.85 9.31
N ASP A 22 44.45 7.68 9.59
CA ASP A 22 44.82 8.14 10.93
C ASP A 22 44.03 9.41 11.34
N ALA A 23 43.50 10.15 10.38
CA ALA A 23 42.69 11.35 10.62
C ALA A 23 41.52 11.46 9.62
N MET A 24 40.42 12.08 10.06
CA MET A 24 39.27 12.42 9.22
C MET A 24 38.97 13.92 9.37
N LEU A 25 39.07 14.68 8.28
CA LEU A 25 38.63 16.06 8.22
C LEU A 25 37.21 16.12 7.64
N CYS A 26 36.29 16.71 8.39
CA CYS A 26 34.94 17.00 7.91
C CYS A 26 34.83 18.48 7.55
N ILE A 27 34.50 18.77 6.30
CA ILE A 27 34.34 20.14 5.79
C ILE A 27 32.91 20.31 5.28
N ASP A 28 32.25 21.37 5.73
CA ASP A 28 30.92 21.78 5.27
C ASP A 28 31.06 23.11 4.52
N VAL A 29 30.88 23.05 3.20
CA VAL A 29 31.10 24.18 2.29
C VAL A 29 29.94 24.27 1.29
N ASN A 30 29.67 25.47 0.77
CA ASN A 30 28.58 25.66 -0.19
C ASN A 30 28.91 25.07 -1.56
N GLU A 31 30.14 25.34 -2.03
CA GLU A 31 30.70 24.79 -3.25
C GLU A 31 32.14 24.36 -2.99
N ILE A 32 32.61 23.40 -3.77
CA ILE A 32 34.02 23.01 -3.77
C ILE A 32 34.76 24.07 -4.60
N ASP A 33 35.57 24.88 -3.94
CA ASP A 33 36.43 25.88 -4.58
C ASP A 33 37.83 25.30 -4.87
N ASP A 34 38.65 26.11 -5.55
CA ASP A 34 39.99 25.70 -5.96
C ASP A 34 40.91 25.51 -4.74
N ASP A 35 40.66 26.20 -3.63
CA ASP A 35 41.38 26.03 -2.37
C ASP A 35 41.07 24.67 -1.72
N LEU A 36 39.81 24.23 -1.75
CA LEU A 36 39.44 22.89 -1.29
C LEU A 36 39.99 21.79 -2.21
N MET A 37 40.04 22.04 -3.52
CA MET A 37 40.67 21.12 -4.47
C MET A 37 42.17 21.02 -4.20
N GLN A 38 42.84 22.14 -3.95
CA GLN A 38 44.25 22.17 -3.57
C GLN A 38 44.48 21.46 -2.23
N LEU A 39 43.61 21.68 -1.24
CA LEU A 39 43.66 20.93 0.02
C LEU A 39 43.52 19.44 -0.23
N ALA A 40 42.55 19.02 -1.06
CA ALA A 40 42.34 17.61 -1.42
C ALA A 40 43.57 17.00 -2.10
N GLU A 41 44.28 17.77 -2.94
CA GLU A 41 45.57 17.39 -3.54
C GLU A 41 46.70 17.32 -2.51
N ASP A 42 46.77 18.25 -1.58
CA ASP A 42 47.82 18.32 -0.55
C ASP A 42 47.72 17.17 0.46
N VAL A 43 46.51 16.64 0.72
CA VAL A 43 46.33 15.41 1.51
C VAL A 43 46.59 14.13 0.72
N VAL A 44 46.80 14.17 -0.61
CA VAL A 44 47.15 12.99 -1.41
C VAL A 44 48.48 12.41 -0.93
N GLY A 45 48.48 11.13 -0.55
CA GLY A 45 49.66 10.44 -0.01
C GLY A 45 49.80 10.52 1.51
N THR A 46 48.93 11.26 2.20
CA THR A 46 48.83 11.24 3.66
C THR A 46 47.82 10.18 4.13
N ARG A 47 47.91 9.76 5.40
CA ARG A 47 46.91 8.87 6.04
C ARG A 47 45.72 9.68 6.58
N ALA A 48 45.17 10.60 5.79
CA ALA A 48 44.00 11.39 6.16
C ALA A 48 42.85 11.18 5.17
N ALA A 49 41.61 11.14 5.66
CA ALA A 49 40.40 11.12 4.86
C ALA A 49 39.70 12.49 4.90
N LEU A 50 39.22 12.95 3.76
CA LEU A 50 38.44 14.19 3.64
C LEU A 50 36.98 13.85 3.37
N LEU A 51 36.08 14.30 4.24
CA LEU A 51 34.63 14.20 4.04
C LEU A 51 34.09 15.61 3.80
N ILE A 52 33.66 15.88 2.57
CA ILE A 52 33.11 17.18 2.18
C ILE A 52 31.60 17.05 2.04
N ALA A 53 30.85 17.88 2.77
CA ALA A 53 29.44 18.13 2.51
C ALA A 53 29.34 19.39 1.63
N THR A 54 28.65 19.29 0.50
CA THR A 54 28.47 20.39 -0.46
C THR A 54 27.09 20.32 -1.11
N GLU A 55 26.56 21.47 -1.51
CA GLU A 55 25.34 21.59 -2.33
C GLU A 55 25.68 21.59 -3.84
N GLY A 56 26.94 21.84 -4.19
CA GLY A 56 27.43 21.96 -5.57
C GLY A 56 27.89 20.64 -6.20
N PRO A 57 28.23 20.65 -7.51
CA PRO A 57 28.71 19.46 -8.20
C PRO A 57 30.03 18.98 -7.58
N PRO A 58 30.27 17.65 -7.50
CA PRO A 58 31.40 17.08 -6.77
C PRO A 58 32.77 17.33 -7.42
N ARG A 59 32.86 18.13 -8.49
CA ARG A 59 34.09 18.46 -9.24
C ARG A 59 35.02 17.26 -9.54
N GLY A 60 34.45 16.09 -9.82
CA GLY A 60 35.20 14.87 -10.14
C GLY A 60 35.60 14.01 -8.95
N LEU A 61 35.24 14.40 -7.72
CA LEU A 61 35.43 13.59 -6.51
C LEU A 61 34.35 12.49 -6.40
N PRO A 62 34.68 11.31 -5.83
CA PRO A 62 33.67 10.30 -5.50
C PRO A 62 32.67 10.87 -4.50
N SER A 63 31.38 10.84 -4.84
CA SER A 63 30.32 11.41 -4.00
C SER A 63 29.18 10.43 -3.76
N VAL A 64 28.49 10.62 -2.64
CA VAL A 64 27.22 9.95 -2.32
C VAL A 64 26.19 11.03 -2.11
N THR A 65 25.20 11.09 -3.00
CA THR A 65 24.04 11.96 -2.81
C THR A 65 23.19 11.40 -1.67
N LEU A 66 22.84 12.26 -0.71
CA LEU A 66 21.97 11.88 0.39
C LEU A 66 20.53 12.25 0.04
N ASP A 67 19.66 11.23 0.02
CA ASP A 67 18.23 11.46 -0.08
C ASP A 67 17.69 12.13 1.19
N PRO A 68 16.61 12.93 1.08
CA PRO A 68 15.90 13.45 2.24
C PRO A 68 15.49 12.31 3.19
N LEU A 69 15.45 12.60 4.49
CA LEU A 69 14.93 11.65 5.47
C LEU A 69 13.45 11.37 5.19
N ASP A 70 13.05 10.11 5.30
CA ASP A 70 11.63 9.76 5.31
C ASP A 70 10.91 10.37 6.53
N THR A 71 9.58 10.37 6.50
CA THR A 71 8.76 10.99 7.55
C THR A 71 9.01 10.35 8.91
N GLU A 72 9.14 9.01 8.97
CA GLU A 72 9.34 8.30 10.23
C GLU A 72 10.69 8.65 10.88
N THR A 73 11.74 8.65 10.07
CA THR A 73 13.08 9.05 10.50
C THR A 73 13.11 10.53 10.90
N SER A 74 12.41 11.40 10.17
CA SER A 74 12.26 12.81 10.52
C SER A 74 11.57 12.98 11.88
N LEU A 75 10.49 12.25 12.14
CA LEU A 75 9.80 12.24 13.43
C LEU A 75 10.71 11.73 14.56
N ARG A 76 11.47 10.65 14.33
CA ARG A 76 12.45 10.13 15.29
C ARG A 76 13.51 11.17 15.63
N VAL A 77 14.09 11.83 14.63
CA VAL A 77 15.05 12.92 14.83
C VAL A 77 14.45 14.04 15.67
N LEU A 78 13.22 14.47 15.37
CA LEU A 78 12.54 15.51 16.14
C LEU A 78 12.29 15.11 17.60
N HIS A 79 11.89 13.86 17.85
CA HIS A 79 11.71 13.35 19.21
C HIS A 79 13.02 13.20 19.98
N ASP A 80 14.12 12.87 19.28
CA ASP A 80 15.46 12.84 19.87
C ASP A 80 15.95 14.26 20.22
N LEU A 81 15.67 15.24 19.35
CA LEU A 81 16.05 16.65 19.56
C LEU A 81 15.22 17.32 20.66
N VAL A 82 13.93 17.03 20.71
CA VAL A 82 12.98 17.60 21.67
C VAL A 82 12.18 16.46 22.32
N PRO A 83 12.71 15.87 23.40
CA PRO A 83 11.98 14.84 24.16
C PRO A 83 10.63 15.36 24.63
N GLY A 84 9.56 14.62 24.35
CA GLY A 84 8.18 15.02 24.69
C GLY A 84 7.52 15.98 23.70
N LEU A 85 8.11 16.23 22.53
CA LEU A 85 7.47 16.98 21.45
C LEU A 85 6.10 16.37 21.11
N PRO A 86 5.00 17.14 21.11
CA PRO A 86 3.70 16.62 20.71
C PRO A 86 3.74 16.05 19.29
N SER A 87 3.20 14.84 19.08
CA SER A 87 3.28 14.13 17.80
C SER A 87 2.72 14.92 16.62
N THR A 88 1.66 15.70 16.86
CA THR A 88 1.06 16.57 15.84
C THR A 88 1.96 17.74 15.44
N LEU A 89 2.70 18.31 16.40
CA LEU A 89 3.69 19.35 16.12
C LEU A 89 4.90 18.75 15.40
N ALA A 90 5.37 17.57 15.82
CA ALA A 90 6.45 16.85 15.16
C ALA A 90 6.13 16.59 13.68
N ALA A 91 4.90 16.17 13.37
CA ALA A 91 4.46 15.95 11.99
C ALA A 91 4.50 17.22 11.13
N ASP A 92 4.14 18.38 11.70
CA ASP A 92 4.21 19.66 10.97
C ASP A 92 5.63 20.10 10.67
N LEU A 93 6.53 19.93 11.64
CA LEU A 93 7.93 20.26 11.47
C LEU A 93 8.59 19.34 10.44
N ALA A 94 8.27 18.04 10.48
CA ALA A 94 8.73 17.07 9.49
C ALA A 94 8.23 17.41 8.08
N ASP A 95 6.95 17.77 7.93
CA ASP A 95 6.37 18.19 6.65
C ASP A 95 7.00 19.50 6.14
N LEU A 96 7.22 20.49 7.01
CA LEU A 96 7.88 21.74 6.62
C LEU A 96 9.33 21.49 6.19
N ALA A 97 10.08 20.68 6.95
CA ALA A 97 11.47 20.37 6.68
C ALA A 97 11.67 19.50 5.43
N GLY A 98 10.67 18.70 5.05
CA GLY A 98 10.73 17.84 3.86
C GLY A 98 11.93 16.89 3.88
N GLY A 99 12.24 16.32 5.05
CA GLY A 99 13.38 15.41 5.24
C GLY A 99 14.76 16.08 5.33
N ASN A 100 14.85 17.42 5.28
CA ASN A 100 16.11 18.13 5.46
C ASN A 100 16.51 18.18 6.95
N LEU A 101 17.61 17.51 7.30
CA LEU A 101 18.07 17.38 8.68
C LEU A 101 18.41 18.73 9.34
N LEU A 102 19.04 19.65 8.61
CA LEU A 102 19.39 20.96 9.15
C LEU A 102 18.13 21.78 9.44
N ALA A 103 17.13 21.72 8.55
CA ALA A 103 15.83 22.34 8.77
C ALA A 103 15.12 21.76 10.00
N LEU A 104 15.16 20.43 10.21
CA LEU A 104 14.59 19.79 11.41
C LEU A 104 15.24 20.33 12.69
N VAL A 105 16.58 20.46 12.70
CA VAL A 105 17.34 20.97 13.84
C VAL A 105 17.00 22.43 14.12
N GLU A 106 17.00 23.28 13.10
CA GLU A 106 16.71 24.72 13.25
C GLU A 106 15.26 24.96 13.68
N LEU A 107 14.31 24.22 13.12
CA LEU A 107 12.90 24.27 13.51
C LEU A 107 12.73 23.84 14.97
N ALA A 108 13.27 22.69 15.35
CA ALA A 108 13.20 22.18 16.72
C ALA A 108 13.81 23.16 17.73
N GLY A 109 14.95 23.77 17.40
CA GLY A 109 15.63 24.76 18.25
C GLY A 109 14.91 26.11 18.36
N SER A 110 13.94 26.38 17.49
CA SER A 110 13.20 27.66 17.43
C SER A 110 11.81 27.62 18.06
N LEU A 111 11.37 26.45 18.53
CA LEU A 111 10.04 26.27 19.09
C LEU A 111 9.82 27.14 20.34
N THR A 112 8.68 27.82 20.37
CA THR A 112 8.27 28.61 21.55
C THR A 112 7.53 27.75 22.56
N SER A 113 7.49 28.18 23.83
CA SER A 113 6.67 27.51 24.85
C SER A 113 5.18 27.51 24.51
N ALA A 114 4.69 28.52 23.78
CA ALA A 114 3.31 28.59 23.31
C ALA A 114 3.01 27.53 22.24
N GLN A 115 3.97 27.26 21.34
CA GLN A 115 3.85 26.20 20.33
C GLN A 115 3.93 24.80 20.96
N LEU A 116 4.87 24.58 21.88
CA LEU A 116 4.98 23.33 22.65
C LEU A 116 3.72 23.05 23.47
N GLY A 117 3.11 24.10 24.04
CA GLY A 117 1.86 24.04 24.77
C GLY A 117 0.60 23.99 23.90
N GLY A 118 0.73 24.05 22.56
CA GLY A 118 -0.40 24.00 21.62
C GLY A 118 -1.29 25.26 21.59
N ILE A 119 -0.83 26.36 22.18
CA ILE A 119 -1.50 27.67 22.17
C ILE A 119 -1.31 28.34 20.80
N GLU A 120 -0.09 28.27 20.27
CA GLU A 120 0.26 28.79 18.95
C GLU A 120 0.39 27.66 17.91
N PRO A 121 0.10 27.94 16.62
CA PRO A 121 0.30 26.96 15.55
C PRO A 121 1.80 26.69 15.32
N ALA A 122 2.08 25.55 14.69
CA ALA A 122 3.42 25.22 14.23
C ALA A 122 3.99 26.32 13.30
N PRO A 123 5.33 26.49 13.26
CA PRO A 123 5.98 27.40 12.32
C PRO A 123 5.56 27.12 10.88
N ALA A 124 5.26 28.16 10.11
CA ALA A 124 4.91 28.05 8.69
C ALA A 124 6.13 28.16 7.75
N VAL A 125 7.26 28.64 8.28
CA VAL A 125 8.53 28.89 7.58
C VAL A 125 9.68 28.70 8.57
N LEU A 126 10.89 28.51 8.06
CA LEU A 126 12.11 28.51 8.86
C LEU A 126 12.29 29.84 9.64
N PRO A 127 12.91 29.79 10.83
CA PRO A 127 13.24 30.98 11.63
C PRO A 127 14.01 32.03 10.83
N GLU A 128 13.88 33.30 11.16
CA GLU A 128 14.57 34.38 10.43
C GLU A 128 16.10 34.26 10.48
N ASN A 129 16.64 33.69 11.56
CA ASN A 129 18.05 33.41 11.77
C ASN A 129 18.50 32.02 11.27
N SER A 130 17.63 31.28 10.57
CA SER A 130 17.98 30.02 9.93
C SER A 130 19.10 30.21 8.93
N SER A 131 20.14 29.37 9.02
CA SER A 131 21.25 29.41 8.07
C SER A 131 20.80 29.09 6.65
N LEU A 132 19.87 28.13 6.48
CA LEU A 132 19.26 27.81 5.18
C LEU A 132 18.47 28.98 4.60
N ARG A 133 17.62 29.63 5.41
CA ARG A 133 16.83 30.78 4.97
C ARG A 133 17.71 31.96 4.57
N LEU A 134 18.75 32.26 5.37
CA LEU A 134 19.73 33.31 5.07
C LEU A 134 20.51 33.02 3.78
N ARG A 135 20.88 31.75 3.52
CA ARG A 135 21.54 31.35 2.27
C ARG A 135 20.65 31.60 1.05
N TRP A 136 19.38 31.20 1.08
CA TRP A 136 18.46 31.45 -0.04
C TRP A 136 18.19 32.93 -0.25
N ARG A 137 18.10 33.72 0.83
CA ARG A 137 17.98 35.17 0.73
C ARG A 137 19.20 35.80 0.08
N SER A 138 20.40 35.41 0.50
CA SER A 138 21.64 35.91 -0.11
C SER A 138 21.74 35.57 -1.59
N ARG A 139 21.29 34.37 -2.00
CA ARG A 139 21.21 34.00 -3.42
C ARG A 139 20.20 34.86 -4.17
N PHE A 140 19.03 35.12 -3.59
CA PHE A 140 18.01 35.98 -4.18
C PHE A 140 18.49 37.43 -4.34
N ASP A 141 19.16 37.98 -3.33
CA ASP A 141 19.65 39.36 -3.36
C ASP A 141 20.78 39.56 -4.40
N ALA A 142 21.51 38.49 -4.74
CA ALA A 142 22.57 38.51 -5.75
C ALA A 142 22.05 38.46 -7.20
N LEU A 143 20.76 38.15 -7.40
CA LEU A 143 20.15 38.04 -8.72
C LEU A 143 19.95 39.42 -9.38
N SER A 144 19.99 39.44 -10.71
CA SER A 144 19.53 40.57 -11.52
C SER A 144 18.05 40.90 -11.25
N ALA A 145 17.63 42.13 -11.56
CA ALA A 145 16.25 42.55 -11.36
C ALA A 145 15.24 41.68 -12.13
N GLY A 146 15.62 41.20 -13.33
CA GLY A 146 14.82 40.27 -14.12
C GLY A 146 14.67 38.91 -13.42
N ALA A 147 15.77 38.35 -12.94
CA ALA A 147 15.77 37.07 -12.22
C ALA A 147 15.04 37.16 -10.86
N GLN A 148 15.16 38.28 -10.12
CA GLN A 148 14.38 38.52 -8.91
C GLN A 148 12.87 38.55 -9.16
N HIS A 149 12.45 39.17 -10.27
CA HIS A 149 11.04 39.21 -10.66
C HIS A 149 10.51 37.82 -11.04
N VAL A 150 11.31 37.05 -11.77
CA VAL A 150 11.01 35.65 -12.10
C VAL A 150 10.86 34.78 -10.84
N VAL A 151 11.75 34.92 -9.86
CA VAL A 151 11.60 34.24 -8.56
C VAL A 151 10.32 34.69 -7.83
N ALA A 152 9.95 35.98 -7.92
CA ALA A 152 8.72 36.47 -7.33
C ALA A 152 7.46 35.86 -7.98
N LEU A 153 7.43 35.69 -9.30
CA LEU A 153 6.34 35.02 -10.03
C LEU A 153 6.17 33.57 -9.53
N VAL A 154 7.27 32.80 -9.47
CA VAL A 154 7.26 31.41 -8.99
C VAL A 154 6.94 31.30 -7.49
N ALA A 155 7.29 32.31 -6.69
CA ALA A 155 6.99 32.32 -5.26
C ALA A 155 5.49 32.54 -4.96
N VAL A 156 4.77 33.27 -5.83
CA VAL A 156 3.34 33.57 -5.65
C VAL A 156 2.40 32.61 -6.38
N ASP A 157 2.88 31.92 -7.43
CA ASP A 157 2.14 30.89 -8.18
C ASP A 157 3.03 29.68 -8.50
N GLU A 158 2.59 28.50 -8.06
CA GLU A 158 3.31 27.23 -8.21
C GLU A 158 3.20 26.65 -9.63
N GLU A 159 2.32 27.21 -10.47
CA GLU A 159 2.01 26.72 -11.81
C GLU A 159 2.58 27.62 -12.92
N VAL A 160 3.51 28.51 -12.58
CA VAL A 160 4.22 29.34 -13.56
C VAL A 160 5.21 28.46 -14.32
N ASP A 161 5.00 28.33 -15.62
CA ASP A 161 5.94 27.63 -16.51
C ASP A 161 7.12 28.55 -16.81
N ALA A 162 8.27 28.24 -16.22
CA ALA A 162 9.51 28.96 -16.45
C ALA A 162 9.90 29.04 -17.94
N ALA A 163 9.44 28.11 -18.79
CA ALA A 163 9.71 28.14 -20.24
C ALA A 163 9.00 29.30 -20.96
N THR A 164 8.01 29.93 -20.33
CA THR A 164 7.27 31.09 -20.85
C THR A 164 7.87 32.44 -20.45
N LEU A 165 8.91 32.43 -19.62
CA LEU A 165 9.56 33.61 -19.07
C LEU A 165 10.88 33.90 -19.80
N ASP A 166 11.49 35.04 -19.49
CA ASP A 166 12.80 35.42 -20.03
C ASP A 166 13.87 34.37 -19.69
N LEU A 167 14.48 33.80 -20.72
CA LEU A 167 15.36 32.64 -20.60
C LEU A 167 16.61 32.95 -19.78
N ASP A 168 17.19 34.14 -19.96
CA ASP A 168 18.41 34.54 -19.24
C ASP A 168 18.10 34.71 -17.74
N ALA A 169 17.00 35.38 -17.40
CA ALA A 169 16.53 35.50 -16.02
C ALA A 169 16.16 34.16 -15.37
N VAL A 170 15.59 33.22 -16.14
CA VAL A 170 15.26 31.86 -15.69
C VAL A 170 16.51 31.03 -15.42
N LEU A 171 17.51 31.09 -16.30
CA LEU A 171 18.78 30.39 -16.12
C LEU A 171 19.52 30.90 -14.89
N GLU A 172 19.52 32.22 -14.67
CA GLU A 172 20.10 32.85 -13.48
C GLU A 172 19.34 32.47 -12.19
N ALA A 173 18.01 32.46 -12.22
CA ALA A 173 17.15 32.09 -11.09
C ALA A 173 17.11 30.59 -10.80
N GLY A 174 17.55 29.74 -11.74
CA GLY A 174 17.46 28.28 -11.71
C GLY A 174 17.83 27.61 -10.37
N PRO A 175 18.92 28.03 -9.67
CA PRO A 175 19.29 27.47 -8.36
C PRO A 175 18.25 27.69 -7.24
N LEU A 176 17.31 28.62 -7.42
CA LEU A 176 16.20 28.90 -6.50
C LEU A 176 14.87 28.26 -6.94
N PHE A 177 14.83 27.63 -8.12
CA PHE A 177 13.68 26.88 -8.61
C PHE A 177 13.63 25.48 -8.01
N ASP A 178 13.53 25.45 -6.68
CA ASP A 178 13.35 24.21 -5.95
C ASP A 178 11.86 23.98 -5.69
N SER A 179 11.36 22.86 -6.21
CA SER A 179 9.97 22.43 -6.03
C SER A 179 9.68 21.90 -4.62
N ARG A 180 10.70 21.79 -3.75
CA ARG A 180 10.52 21.45 -2.33
C ARG A 180 9.86 22.61 -1.57
N ARG A 181 8.86 22.26 -0.76
CA ARG A 181 8.07 23.20 0.06
C ARG A 181 8.95 24.11 0.93
N LEU A 182 10.02 23.56 1.50
CA LEU A 182 10.92 24.26 2.40
C LEU A 182 11.52 25.52 1.76
N VAL A 183 12.09 25.38 0.55
CA VAL A 183 12.70 26.49 -0.19
C VAL A 183 11.63 27.50 -0.59
N ARG A 184 10.50 27.03 -1.14
CA ARG A 184 9.41 27.90 -1.59
C ARG A 184 8.82 28.74 -0.46
N THR A 185 8.57 28.14 0.70
CA THR A 185 8.01 28.87 1.85
C THR A 185 8.99 29.90 2.40
N ALA A 186 10.29 29.59 2.39
CA ALA A 186 11.33 30.55 2.75
C ALA A 186 11.45 31.70 1.74
N LEU A 187 11.50 31.40 0.44
CA LEU A 187 11.55 32.40 -0.62
C LEU A 187 10.30 33.29 -0.59
N ARG A 188 9.11 32.71 -0.47
CA ARG A 188 7.86 33.49 -0.37
C ARG A 188 7.83 34.40 0.88
N ALA A 189 8.47 34.00 1.98
CA ALA A 189 8.58 34.84 3.16
C ALA A 189 9.59 35.98 3.00
N ASP A 190 10.65 35.78 2.20
CA ASP A 190 11.77 36.73 2.07
C ASP A 190 11.70 37.62 0.83
N VAL A 191 10.98 37.22 -0.22
CA VAL A 191 10.77 38.06 -1.42
C VAL A 191 10.07 39.36 -1.00
N PRO A 192 10.62 40.55 -1.33
CA PRO A 192 10.01 41.82 -0.98
C PRO A 192 8.55 41.95 -1.42
N LEU A 193 7.68 42.45 -0.55
CA LEU A 193 6.24 42.61 -0.82
C LEU A 193 5.95 43.39 -2.11
N ARG A 194 6.82 44.35 -2.47
CA ARG A 194 6.72 45.09 -3.74
C ARG A 194 6.80 44.18 -4.97
N LEU A 195 7.70 43.20 -4.95
CA LEU A 195 7.88 42.23 -6.04
C LEU A 195 6.75 41.20 -6.04
N GLN A 196 6.30 40.75 -4.85
CA GLN A 196 5.13 39.88 -4.77
C GLN A 196 3.88 40.54 -5.37
N ARG A 197 3.63 41.83 -5.05
CA ARG A 197 2.50 42.58 -5.61
C ARG A 197 2.61 42.77 -7.12
N ALA A 198 3.80 43.10 -7.62
CA ALA A 198 4.04 43.21 -9.06
C ALA A 198 3.77 41.87 -9.78
N ALA A 199 4.28 40.77 -9.22
CA ALA A 199 4.03 39.42 -9.73
C ALA A 199 2.53 39.04 -9.72
N HIS A 200 1.81 39.32 -8.62
CA HIS A 200 0.36 39.10 -8.57
C HIS A 200 -0.40 39.95 -9.61
N ALA A 201 -0.03 41.22 -9.80
CA ALA A 201 -0.66 42.09 -10.78
C ALA A 201 -0.42 41.58 -12.22
N GLU A 202 0.81 41.21 -12.55
CA GLU A 202 1.17 40.66 -13.86
C GLU A 202 0.40 39.36 -14.15
N LEU A 203 0.35 38.42 -13.19
CA LEU A 203 -0.40 37.18 -13.34
C LEU A 203 -1.91 37.41 -13.45
N ALA A 204 -2.46 38.43 -12.78
CA ALA A 204 -3.87 38.80 -12.90
C ALA A 204 -4.23 39.36 -14.29
N GLU A 205 -3.27 39.98 -14.98
CA GLU A 205 -3.43 40.54 -16.33
C GLU A 205 -3.18 39.52 -17.44
N THR A 206 -2.15 38.68 -17.28
CA THR A 206 -1.64 37.79 -18.33
C THR A 206 -2.32 36.42 -18.37
N LEU A 207 -2.76 35.89 -17.21
CA LEU A 207 -3.38 34.57 -17.17
C LEU A 207 -4.76 34.57 -17.83
N PRO A 208 -5.14 33.46 -18.50
CA PRO A 208 -6.49 33.30 -19.03
C PRO A 208 -7.54 33.31 -17.90
N PRO A 209 -8.81 33.68 -18.18
CA PRO A 209 -9.89 33.57 -17.21
C PRO A 209 -9.96 32.17 -16.58
N GLY A 210 -9.98 32.11 -15.25
CA GLY A 210 -9.96 30.85 -14.50
C GLY A 210 -9.48 31.05 -13.06
N PRO A 211 -9.41 29.96 -12.26
CA PRO A 211 -9.14 30.03 -10.82
C PRO A 211 -7.81 30.69 -10.47
N ARG A 212 -6.76 30.43 -11.27
CA ARG A 212 -5.44 31.06 -11.08
C ARG A 212 -5.54 32.58 -11.23
N ARG A 213 -6.12 33.07 -12.32
CA ARG A 213 -6.33 34.50 -12.53
C ARG A 213 -7.19 35.11 -11.42
N THR A 214 -8.28 34.46 -11.03
CA THR A 214 -9.16 34.89 -9.93
C THR A 214 -8.39 35.04 -8.62
N TRP A 215 -7.50 34.09 -8.29
CA TRP A 215 -6.64 34.18 -7.11
C TRP A 215 -5.74 35.42 -7.16
N HIS A 216 -5.05 35.65 -8.28
CA HIS A 216 -4.15 36.80 -8.42
C HIS A 216 -4.90 38.14 -8.39
N GLN A 217 -6.09 38.21 -9.00
CA GLN A 217 -6.97 39.37 -8.93
C GLN A 217 -7.43 39.64 -7.49
N ALA A 218 -7.83 38.60 -6.75
CA ALA A 218 -8.28 38.74 -5.37
C ALA A 218 -7.20 39.27 -4.45
N VAL A 219 -5.96 38.78 -4.59
CA VAL A 219 -4.81 39.27 -3.82
C VAL A 219 -4.47 40.72 -4.18
N THR A 220 -4.52 41.07 -5.47
CA THR A 220 -4.17 42.42 -5.96
C THR A 220 -5.21 43.46 -5.53
N ASN A 221 -6.49 43.15 -5.67
CA ASN A 221 -7.60 44.07 -5.42
C ASN A 221 -8.12 44.02 -3.97
N GLN A 222 -7.62 43.08 -3.16
CA GLN A 222 -8.15 42.76 -1.82
C GLN A 222 -9.66 42.47 -1.84
N ASP A 223 -10.15 41.88 -2.94
CA ASP A 223 -11.57 41.62 -3.15
C ASP A 223 -11.98 40.29 -2.52
N THR A 224 -12.70 40.38 -1.40
CA THR A 224 -13.21 39.21 -0.69
C THR A 224 -14.36 38.52 -1.43
N GLN A 225 -15.03 39.19 -2.38
CA GLN A 225 -16.12 38.58 -3.17
C GLN A 225 -15.59 37.51 -4.14
N LEU A 226 -14.32 37.58 -4.53
CA LEU A 226 -13.67 36.57 -5.37
C LEU A 226 -13.43 35.23 -4.64
N ALA A 227 -13.60 35.17 -3.32
CA ALA A 227 -13.59 33.91 -2.58
C ALA A 227 -14.70 32.95 -3.07
N HIS A 228 -15.90 33.45 -3.36
CA HIS A 228 -16.99 32.63 -3.88
C HIS A 228 -16.71 32.08 -5.28
N ALA A 229 -16.03 32.86 -6.13
CA ALA A 229 -15.63 32.42 -7.45
C ALA A 229 -14.60 31.27 -7.36
N LEU A 230 -13.64 31.35 -6.44
CA LEU A 230 -12.70 30.26 -6.18
C LEU A 230 -13.39 29.00 -5.64
N THR A 231 -14.37 29.15 -4.74
CA THR A 231 -15.17 28.00 -4.27
C THR A 231 -15.94 27.34 -5.41
N ALA A 232 -16.51 28.11 -6.34
CA ALA A 232 -17.19 27.56 -7.52
C ALA A 232 -16.23 26.82 -8.46
N HIS A 233 -15.01 27.35 -8.66
CA HIS A 233 -13.95 26.66 -9.41
C HIS A 233 -13.52 25.35 -8.73
N ALA A 234 -13.36 25.37 -7.41
CA ALA A 234 -13.03 24.18 -6.63
C ALA A 234 -14.11 23.10 -6.75
N GLU A 235 -15.39 23.48 -6.67
CA GLU A 235 -16.52 22.57 -6.87
C GLU A 235 -16.55 21.96 -8.28
N HIS A 236 -16.23 22.75 -9.31
CA HIS A 236 -16.09 22.25 -10.67
C HIS A 236 -14.91 21.26 -10.82
N ALA A 237 -13.73 21.61 -10.30
CA ALA A 237 -12.56 20.73 -10.32
C ALA A 237 -12.86 19.39 -9.62
N ARG A 238 -13.55 19.43 -8.49
CA ARG A 238 -14.01 18.24 -7.77
C ARG A 238 -14.96 17.37 -8.60
N LEU A 239 -15.90 17.95 -9.34
CA LEU A 239 -16.79 17.20 -10.23
C LEU A 239 -16.03 16.51 -11.38
N CYS A 240 -14.91 17.10 -11.81
CA CYS A 240 -14.00 16.52 -12.80
C CYS A 240 -12.99 15.51 -12.21
N GLY A 241 -13.01 15.27 -10.89
CA GLY A 241 -12.05 14.37 -10.22
C GLY A 241 -10.69 14.99 -9.91
N ASP A 242 -10.48 16.29 -10.18
CA ASP A 242 -9.26 17.01 -9.83
C ASP A 242 -9.34 17.56 -8.39
N PHE A 243 -9.24 16.64 -7.43
CA PHE A 243 -9.25 16.98 -6.01
C PHE A 243 -8.02 17.79 -5.57
N ALA A 244 -6.89 17.70 -6.30
CA ALA A 244 -5.69 18.47 -5.98
C ALA A 244 -5.92 19.96 -6.25
N THR A 245 -6.51 20.30 -7.41
CA THR A 245 -6.91 21.68 -7.72
C THR A 245 -8.06 22.14 -6.84
N ALA A 246 -9.07 21.29 -6.58
CA ALA A 246 -10.17 21.63 -5.68
C ALA A 246 -9.68 22.00 -4.26
N ALA A 247 -8.75 21.21 -3.70
CA ALA A 247 -8.15 21.48 -2.40
C ALA A 247 -7.42 22.84 -2.39
N ARG A 248 -6.61 23.11 -3.43
CA ARG A 248 -5.85 24.35 -3.59
C ARG A 248 -6.76 25.58 -3.65
N ASP A 249 -7.85 25.51 -4.42
CA ASP A 249 -8.75 26.63 -4.61
C ASP A 249 -9.65 26.86 -3.40
N HIS A 250 -10.08 25.81 -2.69
CA HIS A 250 -10.72 25.97 -1.37
C HIS A 250 -9.78 26.57 -0.32
N ASP A 251 -8.50 26.19 -0.31
CA ASP A 251 -7.48 26.80 0.56
C ASP A 251 -7.28 28.29 0.25
N ARG A 252 -7.24 28.65 -1.04
CA ARG A 252 -7.17 30.05 -1.50
C ARG A 252 -8.42 30.82 -1.12
N ALA A 253 -9.61 30.26 -1.31
CA ALA A 253 -10.87 30.86 -0.89
C ALA A 253 -10.87 31.13 0.62
N ALA A 254 -10.49 30.15 1.44
CA ALA A 254 -10.39 30.30 2.89
C ALA A 254 -9.39 31.40 3.34
N ARG A 255 -8.33 31.65 2.57
CA ARG A 255 -7.39 32.75 2.86
C ARG A 255 -8.01 34.12 2.63
N LEU A 256 -8.94 34.24 1.70
CA LEU A 256 -9.64 35.49 1.33
C LEU A 256 -10.90 35.71 2.17
N THR A 257 -11.49 34.65 2.74
CA THR A 257 -12.65 34.75 3.63
C THR A 257 -12.27 35.36 4.98
N THR A 258 -13.00 36.41 5.37
CA THR A 258 -12.84 37.10 6.65
C THR A 258 -13.74 36.56 7.75
N ASP A 259 -14.96 36.11 7.41
CA ASP A 259 -15.88 35.51 8.37
C ASP A 259 -15.33 34.17 8.90
N PRO A 260 -15.19 33.99 10.23
CA PRO A 260 -14.61 32.76 10.80
C PRO A 260 -15.38 31.48 10.45
N GLU A 261 -16.71 31.54 10.39
CA GLU A 261 -17.54 30.36 10.17
C GLU A 261 -17.49 29.94 8.71
N GLU A 262 -17.61 30.88 7.77
CA GLU A 262 -17.45 30.60 6.34
C GLU A 262 -16.02 30.14 6.02
N LYS A 263 -15.01 30.74 6.66
CA LYS A 263 -13.63 30.29 6.55
C LYS A 263 -13.46 28.85 7.03
N ALA A 264 -14.08 28.47 8.15
CA ALA A 264 -14.07 27.11 8.64
C ALA A 264 -14.73 26.13 7.65
N HIS A 265 -15.82 26.54 6.97
CA HIS A 265 -16.44 25.74 5.92
C HIS A 265 -15.52 25.53 4.71
N ASN A 266 -14.86 26.58 4.22
CA ASN A 266 -13.92 26.47 3.09
C ASN A 266 -12.71 25.58 3.46
N LEU A 267 -12.18 25.72 4.67
CA LEU A 267 -11.10 24.85 5.17
C LEU A 267 -11.56 23.38 5.31
N LEU A 268 -12.79 23.12 5.76
CA LEU A 268 -13.33 21.75 5.79
C LEU A 268 -13.40 21.15 4.37
N LYS A 269 -13.87 21.92 3.38
CA LYS A 269 -13.92 21.46 1.98
C LYS A 269 -12.50 21.17 1.46
N ALA A 270 -11.56 22.10 1.67
CA ALA A 270 -10.14 21.91 1.33
C ALA A 270 -9.56 20.65 1.98
N ALA A 271 -9.86 20.41 3.26
CA ALA A 271 -9.40 19.23 3.97
C ALA A 271 -9.98 17.93 3.41
N ALA A 272 -11.26 17.90 3.05
CA ALA A 272 -11.88 16.74 2.42
C ALA A 272 -11.23 16.44 1.05
N ASP A 273 -10.94 17.47 0.26
CA ASP A 273 -10.30 17.31 -1.05
C ASP A 273 -8.81 16.91 -0.90
N HIS A 274 -8.09 17.46 0.08
CA HIS A 274 -6.73 17.03 0.44
C HIS A 274 -6.66 15.56 0.82
N TRP A 275 -7.62 15.09 1.62
CA TRP A 275 -7.72 13.67 1.93
C TRP A 275 -7.99 12.85 0.66
N ALA A 276 -8.94 13.28 -0.18
CA ALA A 276 -9.31 12.54 -1.38
C ALA A 276 -8.15 12.31 -2.35
N HIS A 277 -7.29 13.30 -2.59
CA HIS A 277 -6.13 13.16 -3.48
C HIS A 277 -4.89 12.51 -2.84
N GLY A 278 -4.94 12.16 -1.56
CA GLY A 278 -3.85 11.45 -0.87
C GLY A 278 -2.86 12.35 -0.12
N ALA A 279 -3.29 13.53 0.34
CA ALA A 279 -2.54 14.42 1.22
C ALA A 279 -3.16 14.54 2.64
N PRO A 280 -3.24 13.42 3.41
CA PRO A 280 -3.86 13.42 4.74
C PRO A 280 -3.18 14.35 5.75
N HIS A 281 -1.86 14.50 5.69
CA HIS A 281 -1.10 15.45 6.51
C HIS A 281 -1.59 16.90 6.31
N ARG A 282 -1.81 17.32 5.06
CA ARG A 282 -2.40 18.65 4.76
C ARG A 282 -3.83 18.76 5.23
N SER A 283 -4.62 17.73 5.04
CA SER A 283 -5.99 17.68 5.56
C SER A 283 -6.03 17.93 7.08
N ARG A 284 -5.17 17.24 7.86
CA ARG A 284 -5.07 17.45 9.32
C ARG A 284 -4.60 18.87 9.68
N ALA A 285 -3.65 19.43 8.93
CA ALA A 285 -3.16 20.79 9.17
C ALA A 285 -4.25 21.84 8.97
N VAL A 286 -5.02 21.73 7.90
CA VAL A 286 -6.14 22.60 7.58
C VAL A 286 -7.26 22.46 8.63
N LEU A 287 -7.62 21.23 9.01
CA LEU A 287 -8.67 20.96 10.00
C LEU A 287 -8.34 21.52 11.39
N ARG A 288 -7.07 21.51 11.81
CA ARG A 288 -6.66 22.13 13.09
C ARG A 288 -6.94 23.62 13.12
N THR A 289 -6.80 24.31 11.98
CA THR A 289 -7.17 25.71 11.88
C THR A 289 -8.69 25.87 11.90
N ALA A 290 -9.40 25.06 11.13
CA ALA A 290 -10.85 25.13 11.01
C ALA A 290 -11.58 24.89 12.36
N VAL A 291 -11.13 23.92 13.16
CA VAL A 291 -11.72 23.60 14.49
C VAL A 291 -11.66 24.78 15.46
N ARG A 292 -10.64 25.65 15.36
CA ARG A 292 -10.49 26.85 16.20
C ARG A 292 -11.41 28.00 15.78
N LEU A 293 -11.93 27.97 14.56
CA LEU A 293 -12.74 29.04 13.99
C LEU A 293 -14.25 28.83 14.16
N THR A 294 -14.68 27.61 14.53
CA THR A 294 -16.11 27.27 14.64
C THR A 294 -16.47 26.62 15.97
N HIS A 295 -17.68 26.94 16.45
CA HIS A 295 -18.34 26.26 17.56
C HIS A 295 -19.58 25.47 17.13
N THR A 296 -19.90 25.46 15.83
CA THR A 296 -21.08 24.80 15.28
C THR A 296 -20.96 23.28 15.39
N PRO A 297 -21.89 22.59 16.10
CA PRO A 297 -21.82 21.15 16.30
C PRO A 297 -21.82 20.34 15.00
N GLU A 298 -22.63 20.74 14.01
CA GLU A 298 -22.68 20.07 12.71
C GLU A 298 -21.33 20.17 11.98
N LEU A 299 -20.73 21.36 11.94
CA LEU A 299 -19.47 21.58 11.24
C LEU A 299 -18.33 20.80 11.90
N ARG A 300 -18.29 20.75 13.24
CA ARG A 300 -17.35 19.90 13.99
C ARG A 300 -17.54 18.41 13.71
N ALA A 301 -18.79 17.95 13.58
CA ALA A 301 -19.07 16.55 13.23
C ALA A 301 -18.62 16.21 11.80
N LEU A 302 -18.73 17.15 10.85
CA LEU A 302 -18.18 16.97 9.51
C LEU A 302 -16.65 16.93 9.52
N MET A 303 -15.99 17.73 10.35
CA MET A 303 -14.54 17.64 10.56
C MET A 303 -14.15 16.28 11.14
N ASP A 304 -14.89 15.78 12.14
CA ASP A 304 -14.68 14.46 12.73
C ASP A 304 -14.85 13.32 11.72
N LEU A 305 -15.76 13.46 10.75
CA LEU A 305 -15.90 12.51 9.64
C LEU A 305 -14.62 12.43 8.79
N VAL A 306 -14.06 13.58 8.40
CA VAL A 306 -12.81 13.62 7.60
C VAL A 306 -11.63 13.08 8.41
N VAL A 307 -11.48 13.51 9.67
CA VAL A 307 -10.42 13.00 10.56
C VAL A 307 -10.57 11.49 10.77
N GLY A 308 -11.79 10.99 10.94
CA GLY A 308 -12.07 9.57 11.09
C GLY A 308 -11.68 8.76 9.85
N GLY A 309 -11.93 9.27 8.66
CA GLY A 309 -11.50 8.67 7.40
C GLY A 309 -9.98 8.63 7.22
N ILE A 310 -9.26 9.64 7.73
CA ILE A 310 -7.79 9.65 7.76
C ILE A 310 -7.27 8.64 8.80
N ASP A 311 -7.82 8.67 10.01
CA ASP A 311 -7.42 7.81 11.12
C ASP A 311 -7.65 6.32 10.81
N LEU A 312 -8.63 5.97 9.96
CA LEU A 312 -8.82 4.62 9.44
C LEU A 312 -7.55 4.08 8.74
N GLY A 313 -6.84 4.93 7.99
CA GLY A 313 -5.62 4.57 7.28
C GLY A 313 -4.33 4.75 8.09
N GLU A 314 -4.29 5.75 8.98
CA GLU A 314 -3.05 6.19 9.63
C GLU A 314 -2.93 5.90 11.12
N SER A 315 -4.04 5.70 11.83
CA SER A 315 -4.12 5.71 13.30
C SER A 315 -4.65 4.40 13.87
N LEU A 316 -4.97 4.38 15.16
CA LEU A 316 -5.66 3.26 15.82
C LEU A 316 -7.09 3.12 15.26
N PRO A 317 -7.46 1.97 14.68
CA PRO A 317 -8.80 1.79 14.10
C PRO A 317 -9.92 1.94 15.13
N ASP A 318 -9.71 1.56 16.40
CA ASP A 318 -10.69 1.74 17.46
C ASP A 318 -11.03 3.22 17.69
N VAL A 319 -10.01 4.08 17.70
CA VAL A 319 -10.18 5.54 17.86
C VAL A 319 -10.91 6.13 16.65
N ALA A 320 -10.58 5.63 15.45
CA ALA A 320 -11.28 6.02 14.23
C ALA A 320 -12.76 5.63 14.28
N ALA A 321 -13.07 4.39 14.68
CA ALA A 321 -14.44 3.89 14.80
C ALA A 321 -15.27 4.73 15.79
N ASP A 322 -14.74 4.99 16.98
CA ASP A 322 -15.44 5.78 18.01
C ASP A 322 -15.67 7.24 17.57
N ARG A 323 -14.71 7.83 16.84
CA ARG A 323 -14.88 9.16 16.23
C ARG A 323 -15.97 9.16 15.16
N LEU A 324 -15.96 8.18 14.25
CA LEU A 324 -16.91 8.06 13.16
C LEU A 324 -18.33 7.79 13.63
N VAL A 325 -18.52 6.97 14.68
CA VAL A 325 -19.83 6.77 15.32
C VAL A 325 -20.35 8.06 15.94
N ARG A 326 -19.49 8.84 16.62
CA ARG A 326 -19.89 10.16 17.16
C ARG A 326 -20.29 11.13 16.05
N ALA A 327 -19.51 11.20 14.96
CA ALA A 327 -19.86 11.99 13.79
C ALA A 327 -21.20 11.56 13.19
N ALA A 328 -21.44 10.25 13.03
CA ALA A 328 -22.71 9.71 12.54
C ALA A 328 -23.90 10.13 13.41
N ARG A 329 -23.78 10.03 14.74
CA ARG A 329 -24.84 10.45 15.68
C ARG A 329 -25.16 11.93 15.56
N ALA A 330 -24.15 12.78 15.41
CA ALA A 330 -24.34 14.23 15.28
C ALA A 330 -24.93 14.63 13.91
N LEU A 331 -24.66 13.86 12.86
CA LEU A 331 -25.08 14.18 11.49
C LEU A 331 -26.40 13.50 11.06
N VAL A 332 -26.93 12.54 11.82
CA VAL A 332 -28.05 11.70 11.36
C VAL A 332 -29.33 12.50 11.04
N SER A 333 -29.57 13.60 11.75
CA SER A 333 -30.75 14.46 11.58
C SER A 333 -30.59 15.52 10.48
N SER A 334 -29.38 16.05 10.27
CA SER A 334 -29.10 17.15 9.33
C SER A 334 -28.48 16.69 8.00
N ARG A 335 -27.58 15.70 8.04
CA ARG A 335 -26.75 15.23 6.91
C ARG A 335 -26.76 13.71 6.80
N ARG A 336 -27.94 13.13 6.59
CA ARG A 336 -28.18 11.68 6.60
C ARG A 336 -27.18 10.86 5.76
N LEU A 337 -26.91 11.28 4.52
CA LEU A 337 -25.99 10.55 3.63
C LEU A 337 -24.57 10.46 4.22
N LEU A 338 -24.08 11.56 4.82
CA LEU A 338 -22.77 11.61 5.45
C LEU A 338 -22.74 10.85 6.78
N ALA A 339 -23.83 10.87 7.54
CA ALA A 339 -23.97 10.05 8.74
C ALA A 339 -23.87 8.55 8.43
N VAL A 340 -24.52 8.08 7.36
CA VAL A 340 -24.44 6.68 6.94
C VAL A 340 -23.06 6.33 6.39
N ALA A 341 -22.43 7.22 5.61
CA ALA A 341 -21.05 7.04 5.17
C ALA A 341 -20.08 6.91 6.36
N ALA A 342 -20.26 7.74 7.40
CA ALA A 342 -19.51 7.66 8.65
C ALA A 342 -19.67 6.30 9.33
N LEU A 343 -20.90 5.75 9.40
CA LEU A 343 -21.12 4.39 9.92
C LEU A 343 -20.45 3.30 9.08
N GLY A 344 -20.46 3.44 7.75
CA GLY A 344 -19.76 2.52 6.86
C GLY A 344 -18.25 2.47 7.15
N PHE A 345 -17.60 3.63 7.27
CA PHE A 345 -16.19 3.70 7.66
C PHE A 345 -15.94 3.24 9.10
N ALA A 346 -16.86 3.49 10.03
CA ALA A 346 -16.76 2.98 11.40
C ALA A 346 -16.80 1.45 11.43
N GLY A 347 -17.66 0.85 10.61
CA GLY A 347 -17.72 -0.60 10.42
C GLY A 347 -16.39 -1.15 9.92
N GLU A 348 -15.83 -0.55 8.86
CA GLU A 348 -14.53 -1.00 8.34
C GLU A 348 -13.41 -0.87 9.39
N ALA A 349 -13.38 0.23 10.15
CA ALA A 349 -12.44 0.42 11.26
C ALA A 349 -12.57 -0.70 12.31
N ALA A 350 -13.80 -1.03 12.73
CA ALA A 350 -14.07 -2.12 13.67
C ALA A 350 -13.71 -3.50 13.09
N SER A 351 -13.90 -3.72 11.78
CA SER A 351 -13.49 -4.95 11.10
C SER A 351 -11.97 -5.11 11.07
N ILE A 352 -11.22 -4.05 10.78
CA ILE A 352 -9.74 -4.05 10.80
C ILE A 352 -9.22 -4.34 12.22
N ALA A 353 -9.83 -3.72 13.24
CA ALA A 353 -9.54 -3.98 14.65
C ALA A 353 -9.94 -5.39 15.11
N GLY A 354 -10.77 -6.10 14.34
CA GLY A 354 -11.38 -7.38 14.74
C GLY A 354 -12.34 -7.27 15.92
N ASP A 355 -12.82 -6.06 16.25
CA ASP A 355 -13.80 -5.84 17.31
C ASP A 355 -15.23 -6.06 16.77
N HIS A 356 -15.63 -7.33 16.70
CA HIS A 356 -16.96 -7.70 16.25
C HIS A 356 -18.07 -7.18 17.19
N ARG A 357 -17.78 -6.93 18.48
CA ARG A 357 -18.78 -6.36 19.40
C ARG A 357 -19.08 -4.91 19.02
N ARG A 358 -18.03 -4.11 18.76
CA ARG A 358 -18.18 -2.75 18.24
C ARG A 358 -18.86 -2.76 16.88
N TYR A 359 -18.49 -3.68 15.99
CA TYR A 359 -19.14 -3.81 14.68
C TYR A 359 -20.65 -4.07 14.81
N THR A 360 -21.06 -4.99 15.69
CA THR A 360 -22.48 -5.28 15.94
C THR A 360 -23.21 -4.07 16.50
N ALA A 361 -22.61 -3.31 17.44
CA ALA A 361 -23.21 -2.07 17.93
C ALA A 361 -23.39 -1.00 16.82
N ILE A 362 -22.45 -0.93 15.87
CA ILE A 362 -22.57 -0.06 14.68
C ILE A 362 -23.71 -0.53 13.78
N ALA A 363 -23.82 -1.84 13.55
CA ALA A 363 -24.90 -2.42 12.75
C ALA A 363 -26.28 -2.25 13.42
N ASP A 364 -26.37 -2.34 14.74
CA ASP A 364 -27.60 -2.04 15.49
C ASP A 364 -28.01 -0.58 15.33
N PHE A 365 -27.05 0.35 15.47
CA PHE A 365 -27.33 1.76 15.21
C PHE A 365 -27.77 2.00 13.74
N ALA A 366 -27.18 1.27 12.78
CA ALA A 366 -27.61 1.31 11.38
C ALA A 366 -29.04 0.78 11.18
N ARG A 367 -29.46 -0.23 11.95
CA ARG A 367 -30.86 -0.73 11.94
C ARG A 367 -31.81 0.31 12.54
N GLU A 368 -31.45 0.92 13.66
CA GLU A 368 -32.28 1.93 14.35
C GLU A 368 -32.59 3.14 13.48
N ILE A 369 -31.59 3.61 12.71
CA ILE A 369 -31.79 4.82 11.89
C ILE A 369 -32.46 4.53 10.56
N ARG A 370 -32.58 3.27 10.12
CA ARG A 370 -33.05 2.88 8.77
C ARG A 370 -34.47 3.37 8.50
N ARG A 371 -34.70 3.93 7.31
CA ARG A 371 -36.02 4.30 6.79
C ARG A 371 -36.45 3.35 5.66
N GLY A 372 -37.73 3.34 5.31
CA GLY A 372 -38.27 2.47 4.25
C GLY A 372 -37.91 2.92 2.83
N ASP A 373 -37.63 4.20 2.64
CA ASP A 373 -37.46 4.89 1.36
C ASP A 373 -36.00 5.33 1.08
N GLU A 374 -35.03 4.53 1.53
CA GLU A 374 -33.61 4.90 1.39
C GLU A 374 -33.13 4.98 -0.07
N PRO A 375 -32.34 6.01 -0.43
CA PRO A 375 -31.60 6.03 -1.69
C PRO A 375 -30.69 4.80 -1.82
N PRO A 376 -30.40 4.33 -3.06
CA PRO A 376 -29.57 3.15 -3.29
C PRO A 376 -28.22 3.15 -2.56
N ALA A 377 -27.51 4.29 -2.52
CA ALA A 377 -26.21 4.41 -1.84
C ALA A 377 -26.32 4.23 -0.31
N THR A 378 -27.37 4.80 0.30
CA THR A 378 -27.64 4.65 1.73
C THR A 378 -28.01 3.21 2.06
N ARG A 379 -28.96 2.63 1.31
CA ARG A 379 -29.39 1.24 1.49
C ARG A 379 -28.22 0.27 1.37
N LEU A 380 -27.35 0.46 0.38
CA LEU A 380 -26.15 -0.37 0.17
C LEU A 380 -25.28 -0.39 1.43
N THR A 381 -24.97 0.77 1.99
CA THR A 381 -24.12 0.86 3.20
C THR A 381 -24.79 0.20 4.41
N LEU A 382 -26.10 0.44 4.60
CA LEU A 382 -26.85 -0.15 5.72
C LEU A 382 -26.98 -1.67 5.59
N ASP A 383 -27.21 -2.18 4.38
CA ASP A 383 -27.28 -3.63 4.11
C ASP A 383 -25.91 -4.28 4.29
N HIS A 384 -24.83 -3.58 3.90
CA HIS A 384 -23.46 -4.04 4.14
C HIS A 384 -23.17 -4.20 5.63
N LEU A 385 -23.45 -3.19 6.46
CA LEU A 385 -23.25 -3.28 7.92
C LEU A 385 -24.07 -4.42 8.54
N VAL A 386 -25.34 -4.57 8.16
CA VAL A 386 -26.21 -5.63 8.68
C VAL A 386 -25.72 -7.02 8.27
N GLY A 387 -25.38 -7.22 6.99
CA GLY A 387 -24.94 -8.50 6.46
C GLY A 387 -23.57 -8.94 6.99
N MET A 388 -22.63 -8.00 7.14
CA MET A 388 -21.32 -8.29 7.73
C MET A 388 -21.42 -8.62 9.23
N SER A 389 -22.25 -7.90 10.00
CA SER A 389 -22.51 -8.23 11.41
C SER A 389 -23.06 -9.65 11.57
N ALA A 390 -24.07 -10.02 10.76
CA ALA A 390 -24.61 -11.38 10.76
C ALA A 390 -23.55 -12.44 10.37
N THR A 391 -22.65 -12.10 9.44
CA THR A 391 -21.52 -12.96 9.07
C THR A 391 -20.57 -13.20 10.24
N PHE A 392 -20.20 -12.16 10.98
CA PHE A 392 -19.28 -12.29 12.12
C PHE A 392 -19.87 -13.10 13.28
N ASP A 393 -21.19 -13.10 13.42
CA ASP A 393 -21.92 -13.97 14.35
C ASP A 393 -22.10 -15.41 13.84
N GLY A 394 -21.67 -15.72 12.62
CA GLY A 394 -21.85 -17.04 11.98
C GLY A 394 -23.27 -17.30 11.47
N ARG A 395 -24.13 -16.27 11.39
CA ARG A 395 -25.53 -16.34 10.93
C ARG A 395 -25.60 -16.10 9.42
N HIS A 396 -24.99 -17.01 8.65
CA HIS A 396 -24.82 -16.86 7.20
C HIS A 396 -26.14 -16.79 6.42
N ASP A 397 -27.18 -17.49 6.86
CA ASP A 397 -28.50 -17.47 6.23
C ASP A 397 -29.17 -16.08 6.34
N GLU A 398 -28.97 -15.39 7.47
CA GLU A 398 -29.45 -14.01 7.67
C GLU A 398 -28.59 -12.97 6.94
N ALA A 399 -27.29 -13.25 6.77
CA ALA A 399 -26.37 -12.38 6.05
C ALA A 399 -26.66 -12.35 4.54
N LEU A 400 -27.07 -13.49 3.97
CA LEU A 400 -27.15 -13.72 2.52
C LEU A 400 -28.04 -12.70 1.78
N PRO A 401 -29.29 -12.40 2.20
CA PRO A 401 -30.13 -11.44 1.48
C PRO A 401 -29.55 -10.02 1.49
N ALA A 402 -29.03 -9.58 2.63
CA ALA A 402 -28.44 -8.25 2.77
C ALA A 402 -27.18 -8.10 1.92
N LEU A 403 -26.26 -9.07 1.95
CA LEU A 403 -25.03 -9.02 1.17
C LEU A 403 -25.26 -9.15 -0.34
N ARG A 404 -26.28 -9.90 -0.80
CA ARG A 404 -26.69 -9.91 -2.21
C ARG A 404 -27.24 -8.55 -2.65
N SER A 405 -28.07 -7.92 -1.82
CA SER A 405 -28.55 -6.55 -2.06
C SER A 405 -27.39 -5.56 -2.26
N VAL A 406 -26.32 -5.66 -1.46
CA VAL A 406 -25.11 -4.83 -1.63
C VAL A 406 -24.50 -4.98 -3.03
N ILE A 407 -24.32 -6.23 -3.48
CA ILE A 407 -23.72 -6.53 -4.79
C ILE A 407 -24.58 -5.99 -5.93
N GLU A 408 -25.91 -6.15 -5.86
CA GLU A 408 -26.86 -5.65 -6.86
C GLU A 408 -27.01 -4.12 -6.85
N LEU A 409 -26.80 -3.47 -5.71
CA LEU A 409 -26.86 -2.02 -5.59
C LEU A 409 -25.59 -1.35 -6.12
N ALA A 410 -24.43 -2.01 -5.98
CA ALA A 410 -23.16 -1.43 -6.39
C ALA A 410 -23.07 -1.13 -7.89
N ASP A 411 -23.75 -1.90 -8.75
CA ASP A 411 -23.83 -1.60 -10.18
C ASP A 411 -24.55 -0.28 -10.49
N ARG A 412 -25.44 0.16 -9.58
CA ARG A 412 -26.26 1.37 -9.72
C ARG A 412 -25.68 2.57 -8.98
N VAL A 413 -24.71 2.37 -8.09
CA VAL A 413 -24.13 3.42 -7.27
C VAL A 413 -22.75 3.78 -7.81
N PRO A 414 -22.52 5.04 -8.22
CA PRO A 414 -21.22 5.46 -8.73
C PRO A 414 -20.16 5.51 -7.61
N GLY A 415 -18.90 5.48 -8.02
CA GLY A 415 -17.75 5.64 -7.14
C GLY A 415 -17.13 4.33 -6.64
N PRO A 416 -15.89 4.41 -6.11
CA PRO A 416 -15.12 3.25 -5.70
C PRO A 416 -15.69 2.57 -4.45
N GLN A 417 -16.23 3.32 -3.49
CA GLN A 417 -16.65 2.79 -2.19
C GLN A 417 -17.75 1.73 -2.30
N ALA A 418 -18.77 1.96 -3.13
CA ALA A 418 -19.83 0.98 -3.38
C ALA A 418 -19.28 -0.34 -3.94
N ARG A 419 -18.28 -0.26 -4.82
CA ARG A 419 -17.62 -1.42 -5.42
C ARG A 419 -16.71 -2.15 -4.44
N ILE A 420 -16.03 -1.43 -3.54
CA ILE A 420 -15.26 -2.02 -2.44
C ILE A 420 -16.19 -2.84 -1.54
N TRP A 421 -17.31 -2.26 -1.08
CA TRP A 421 -18.27 -2.95 -0.22
C TRP A 421 -18.93 -4.15 -0.91
N ALA A 422 -19.24 -4.06 -2.20
CA ALA A 422 -19.74 -5.20 -2.96
C ALA A 422 -18.67 -6.28 -3.16
N SER A 423 -17.40 -5.90 -3.36
CA SER A 423 -16.31 -6.87 -3.43
C SER A 423 -16.14 -7.64 -2.13
N GLN A 424 -16.20 -6.94 -0.98
CA GLN A 424 -16.17 -7.55 0.35
C GLN A 424 -17.39 -8.43 0.60
N ALA A 425 -18.60 -7.98 0.22
CA ALA A 425 -19.82 -8.77 0.34
C ALA A 425 -19.72 -10.07 -0.47
N ALA A 426 -19.30 -9.98 -1.74
CA ALA A 426 -19.09 -11.15 -2.60
C ALA A 426 -17.98 -12.08 -2.08
N TYR A 427 -16.89 -11.52 -1.55
CA TYR A 427 -15.79 -12.27 -0.93
C TYR A 427 -16.30 -13.13 0.23
N VAL A 428 -17.09 -12.52 1.13
CA VAL A 428 -17.70 -13.21 2.28
C VAL A 428 -18.73 -14.25 1.84
N LEU A 429 -19.47 -13.97 0.77
CA LEU A 429 -20.42 -14.92 0.16
C LEU A 429 -19.72 -16.00 -0.68
N GLY A 430 -18.39 -16.06 -0.73
CA GLY A 430 -17.67 -17.08 -1.49
C GLY A 430 -17.80 -16.96 -3.01
N ASP A 431 -18.39 -15.86 -3.51
CA ASP A 431 -18.46 -15.52 -4.94
C ASP A 431 -17.17 -14.80 -5.35
N ALA A 432 -16.15 -15.61 -5.56
CA ALA A 432 -14.80 -15.13 -5.86
C ALA A 432 -14.76 -14.34 -7.19
N THR A 433 -15.52 -14.75 -8.20
CA THR A 433 -15.59 -14.08 -9.51
C THR A 433 -16.17 -12.69 -9.36
N ARG A 434 -17.35 -12.58 -8.73
CA ARG A 434 -18.00 -11.28 -8.54
C ARG A 434 -17.20 -10.36 -7.63
N SER A 435 -16.57 -10.92 -6.58
CA SER A 435 -15.65 -10.18 -5.72
C SER A 435 -14.52 -9.56 -6.53
N ASN A 436 -13.94 -10.33 -7.45
CA ASN A 436 -12.83 -9.92 -8.30
C ASN A 436 -13.22 -8.86 -9.34
N GLU A 437 -14.40 -8.98 -9.95
CA GLU A 437 -14.97 -7.98 -10.85
C GLU A 437 -15.18 -6.64 -10.12
N MET A 438 -15.84 -6.68 -8.95
CA MET A 438 -16.11 -5.49 -8.15
C MET A 438 -14.82 -4.83 -7.66
N ALA A 439 -13.83 -5.61 -7.21
CA ALA A 439 -12.52 -5.07 -6.80
C ALA A 439 -11.77 -4.41 -7.97
N THR A 440 -11.79 -5.03 -9.16
CA THR A 440 -11.17 -4.43 -10.36
C THR A 440 -11.85 -3.10 -10.69
N SER A 441 -13.19 -3.11 -10.72
CA SER A 441 -13.97 -1.91 -10.99
C SER A 441 -13.73 -0.84 -9.94
N ALA A 442 -13.51 -1.21 -8.66
CA ALA A 442 -13.20 -0.27 -7.59
C ALA A 442 -11.85 0.43 -7.81
N VAL A 443 -10.81 -0.31 -8.22
CA VAL A 443 -9.50 0.27 -8.54
C VAL A 443 -9.62 1.24 -9.72
N THR A 444 -10.31 0.83 -10.80
CA THR A 444 -10.56 1.69 -11.95
C THR A 444 -11.33 2.96 -11.56
N ALA A 445 -12.45 2.80 -10.85
CA ALA A 445 -13.28 3.92 -10.42
C ALA A 445 -12.54 4.90 -9.51
N ALA A 446 -11.68 4.42 -8.61
CA ALA A 446 -10.88 5.28 -7.74
C ALA A 446 -9.88 6.13 -8.54
N ARG A 447 -9.26 5.56 -9.57
CA ARG A 447 -8.30 6.26 -10.45
C ARG A 447 -8.99 7.26 -11.35
N GLU A 448 -10.07 6.84 -12.02
CA GLU A 448 -10.82 7.68 -12.95
C GLU A 448 -11.49 8.86 -12.24
N SER A 449 -11.96 8.67 -10.99
CA SER A 449 -12.53 9.77 -10.22
C SER A 449 -11.47 10.61 -9.50
N GLY A 450 -10.18 10.28 -9.57
CA GLY A 450 -9.10 10.96 -8.85
C GLY A 450 -9.12 10.76 -7.32
N PHE A 451 -9.93 9.84 -6.80
CA PHE A 451 -10.04 9.57 -5.36
C PHE A 451 -8.93 8.61 -4.89
N THR A 452 -7.68 9.10 -4.99
CA THR A 452 -6.45 8.37 -4.69
C THR A 452 -6.47 7.67 -3.34
N ALA A 453 -7.09 8.27 -2.31
CA ALA A 453 -7.15 7.67 -0.98
C ALA A 453 -7.89 6.32 -0.93
N MET A 454 -8.72 5.99 -1.92
CA MET A 454 -9.43 4.70 -2.00
C MET A 454 -8.66 3.63 -2.78
N VAL A 455 -7.61 3.99 -3.51
CA VAL A 455 -6.83 3.05 -4.33
C VAL A 455 -6.20 1.93 -3.49
N PRO A 456 -5.53 2.21 -2.35
CA PRO A 456 -4.93 1.15 -1.55
C PRO A 456 -5.96 0.16 -0.99
N TRP A 457 -7.13 0.64 -0.56
CA TRP A 457 -8.22 -0.20 -0.05
C TRP A 457 -8.85 -1.06 -1.14
N ALA A 458 -9.07 -0.51 -2.34
CA ALA A 458 -9.55 -1.28 -3.48
C ALA A 458 -8.56 -2.40 -3.86
N LEU A 459 -7.25 -2.13 -3.78
CA LEU A 459 -6.21 -3.12 -4.03
C LEU A 459 -6.20 -4.24 -2.98
N VAL A 460 -6.57 -3.98 -1.71
CA VAL A 460 -6.66 -5.03 -0.68
C VAL A 460 -7.65 -6.10 -1.13
N TYR A 461 -8.86 -5.69 -1.51
CA TYR A 461 -9.87 -6.63 -1.97
C TYR A 461 -9.53 -7.25 -3.33
N ARG A 462 -8.81 -6.54 -4.20
CA ARG A 462 -8.30 -7.11 -5.46
C ARG A 462 -7.31 -8.25 -5.20
N ALA A 463 -6.41 -8.08 -4.23
CA ALA A 463 -5.46 -9.12 -3.86
C ALA A 463 -6.17 -10.31 -3.19
N LEU A 464 -7.10 -10.04 -2.27
CA LEU A 464 -7.88 -11.07 -1.59
C LEU A 464 -8.76 -11.88 -2.55
N SER A 465 -9.47 -11.22 -3.47
CA SER A 465 -10.31 -11.90 -4.47
C SER A 465 -9.48 -12.74 -5.44
N ALA A 466 -8.32 -12.23 -5.86
CA ALA A 466 -7.38 -12.98 -6.68
C ALA A 466 -6.87 -14.23 -5.96
N LEU A 467 -6.60 -14.18 -4.64
CA LEU A 467 -6.28 -15.36 -3.85
C LEU A 467 -7.45 -16.37 -3.80
N LEU A 468 -8.70 -15.93 -3.67
CA LEU A 468 -9.85 -16.85 -3.70
C LEU A 468 -10.00 -17.55 -5.06
N LEU A 469 -9.63 -16.87 -6.15
CA LEU A 469 -9.64 -17.40 -7.52
C LEU A 469 -8.37 -18.18 -7.87
N ASP A 470 -7.45 -18.36 -6.92
CA ASP A 470 -6.16 -19.02 -7.14
C ASP A 470 -5.25 -18.31 -8.17
N GLN A 471 -5.49 -17.01 -8.39
CA GLN A 471 -4.72 -16.15 -9.31
C GLN A 471 -3.53 -15.52 -8.59
N HIS A 472 -2.57 -16.35 -8.17
CA HIS A 472 -1.42 -15.95 -7.35
C HIS A 472 -0.60 -14.79 -7.93
N ALA A 473 -0.36 -14.76 -9.24
CA ALA A 473 0.37 -13.67 -9.89
C ALA A 473 -0.39 -12.34 -9.82
N ALA A 474 -1.71 -12.35 -10.01
CA ALA A 474 -2.54 -11.15 -9.90
C ALA A 474 -2.61 -10.65 -8.45
N ALA A 475 -2.68 -11.57 -7.47
CA ALA A 475 -2.63 -11.23 -6.06
C ALA A 475 -1.29 -10.58 -5.67
N LEU A 476 -0.16 -11.12 -6.15
CA LEU A 476 1.17 -10.55 -5.94
C LEU A 476 1.25 -9.12 -6.47
N THR A 477 0.83 -8.91 -7.73
CA THR A 477 0.84 -7.59 -8.37
C THR A 477 -0.03 -6.60 -7.60
N ALA A 478 -1.28 -6.96 -7.30
CA ALA A 478 -2.22 -6.07 -6.62
C ALA A 478 -1.73 -5.69 -5.21
N ALA A 479 -1.21 -6.63 -4.43
CA ALA A 479 -0.73 -6.34 -3.09
C ALA A 479 0.59 -5.55 -3.09
N THR A 480 1.50 -5.83 -4.03
CA THR A 480 2.76 -5.05 -4.17
C THR A 480 2.47 -3.61 -4.59
N GLU A 481 1.60 -3.41 -5.57
CA GLU A 481 1.11 -2.10 -5.96
C GLU A 481 0.40 -1.40 -4.79
N GLY A 482 -0.36 -2.16 -4.00
CA GLY A 482 -1.04 -1.70 -2.80
C GLY A 482 -0.08 -1.17 -1.74
N VAL A 483 1.03 -1.86 -1.46
CA VAL A 483 2.08 -1.37 -0.55
C VAL A 483 2.63 -0.03 -1.03
N HIS A 484 2.99 0.09 -2.30
CA HIS A 484 3.54 1.33 -2.85
C HIS A 484 2.53 2.48 -2.80
N ALA A 485 1.29 2.23 -3.22
CA ALA A 485 0.22 3.23 -3.19
C ALA A 485 -0.09 3.68 -1.77
N ALA A 486 -0.20 2.76 -0.81
CA ALA A 486 -0.47 3.07 0.60
C ALA A 486 0.67 3.86 1.24
N THR A 487 1.93 3.47 0.98
CA THR A 487 3.12 4.15 1.50
C THR A 487 3.20 5.58 0.98
N ALA A 488 2.94 5.80 -0.32
CA ALA A 488 3.00 7.11 -0.95
C ALA A 488 2.05 8.14 -0.32
N ILE A 489 0.94 7.70 0.24
CA ILE A 489 -0.07 8.59 0.86
C ILE A 489 -0.18 8.41 2.39
N GLY A 490 0.75 7.68 3.02
CA GLY A 490 0.80 7.53 4.48
C GLY A 490 -0.20 6.58 5.12
N GLN A 491 -0.91 5.73 4.36
CA GLN A 491 -1.91 4.79 4.89
C GLN A 491 -1.26 3.50 5.47
N HIS A 492 -0.62 3.62 6.62
CA HIS A 492 0.11 2.52 7.28
C HIS A 492 -0.76 1.28 7.58
N ASN A 493 -2.04 1.45 7.93
CA ASN A 493 -2.92 0.32 8.19
C ASN A 493 -3.15 -0.51 6.90
N ALA A 494 -3.29 0.15 5.75
CA ALA A 494 -3.40 -0.52 4.46
C ALA A 494 -2.08 -1.17 4.02
N VAL A 495 -0.92 -0.57 4.33
CA VAL A 495 0.40 -1.19 4.11
C VAL A 495 0.47 -2.56 4.83
N VAL A 496 0.04 -2.61 6.10
CA VAL A 496 0.07 -3.83 6.90
C VAL A 496 -0.88 -4.91 6.35
N ASP A 497 -2.09 -4.55 5.89
CA ASP A 497 -2.97 -5.49 5.20
C ASP A 497 -2.28 -6.09 3.96
N HIS A 498 -1.67 -5.27 3.11
CA HIS A 498 -0.97 -5.75 1.92
C HIS A 498 0.24 -6.63 2.25
N LEU A 499 1.04 -6.27 3.25
CA LEU A 499 2.19 -7.08 3.68
C LEU A 499 1.77 -8.46 4.20
N THR A 500 0.68 -8.53 4.97
CA THR A 500 0.18 -9.81 5.50
C THR A 500 -0.47 -10.68 4.41
N ILE A 501 -1.11 -10.07 3.40
CA ILE A 501 -1.59 -10.78 2.20
C ILE A 501 -0.41 -11.34 1.39
N LEU A 502 0.65 -10.55 1.19
CA LEU A 502 1.88 -10.99 0.54
C LEU A 502 2.55 -12.13 1.30
N ALA A 503 2.58 -12.06 2.63
CA ALA A 503 3.11 -13.12 3.48
C ALA A 503 2.30 -14.42 3.32
N LEU A 504 0.97 -14.33 3.35
CA LEU A 504 0.09 -15.48 3.15
C LEU A 504 0.29 -16.09 1.76
N LEU A 505 0.37 -15.27 0.72
CA LEU A 505 0.64 -15.74 -0.65
C LEU A 505 1.98 -16.49 -0.76
N ALA A 506 3.05 -15.93 -0.17
CA ALA A 506 4.36 -16.57 -0.13
C ALA A 506 4.30 -17.93 0.61
N ALA A 507 3.66 -17.95 1.78
CA ALA A 507 3.49 -19.16 2.58
C ALA A 507 2.69 -20.24 1.84
N LEU A 508 1.60 -19.87 1.14
CA LEU A 508 0.81 -20.80 0.33
C LEU A 508 1.59 -21.39 -0.85
N ARG A 509 2.58 -20.66 -1.38
CA ARG A 509 3.52 -21.14 -2.41
C ARG A 509 4.71 -21.93 -1.84
N GLY A 510 4.82 -22.02 -0.51
CA GLY A 510 5.92 -22.70 0.17
C GLY A 510 7.21 -21.88 0.28
N ASP A 511 7.16 -20.58 -0.01
CA ASP A 511 8.27 -19.64 0.21
C ASP A 511 8.23 -19.12 1.64
N ALA A 512 8.79 -19.93 2.55
CA ALA A 512 8.79 -19.65 3.99
C ALA A 512 9.59 -18.39 4.34
N ASP A 513 10.70 -18.14 3.67
CA ASP A 513 11.62 -17.06 4.04
C ASP A 513 11.04 -15.70 3.63
N THR A 514 10.47 -15.59 2.43
CA THR A 514 9.73 -14.38 2.03
C THR A 514 8.53 -14.16 2.95
N ALA A 515 7.78 -15.22 3.29
CA ALA A 515 6.64 -15.08 4.19
C ALA A 515 7.06 -14.51 5.55
N LEU A 516 8.10 -15.07 6.17
CA LEU A 516 8.62 -14.60 7.46
C LEU A 516 9.10 -13.16 7.40
N HIS A 517 9.88 -12.80 6.39
CA HIS A 517 10.37 -11.44 6.23
C HIS A 517 9.22 -10.42 6.17
N ARG A 518 8.15 -10.70 5.40
CA ARG A 518 6.98 -9.82 5.31
C ARG A 518 6.20 -9.73 6.63
N MET A 519 6.11 -10.83 7.37
CA MET A 519 5.46 -10.84 8.68
C MET A 519 6.26 -10.05 9.72
N ASP A 520 7.58 -10.18 9.72
CA ASP A 520 8.47 -9.43 10.63
C ASP A 520 8.36 -7.92 10.38
N THR A 521 8.31 -7.48 9.11
CA THR A 521 8.05 -6.07 8.76
C THR A 521 6.69 -5.57 9.27
N ALA A 522 5.67 -6.43 9.34
CA ALA A 522 4.33 -6.05 9.76
C ALA A 522 4.09 -6.17 11.28
N ALA A 523 4.89 -6.97 11.99
CA ALA A 523 4.61 -7.42 13.36
C ALA A 523 4.49 -6.28 14.38
N GLU A 524 5.42 -5.32 14.31
CA GLU A 524 5.44 -4.17 15.21
C GLU A 524 4.17 -3.33 15.05
N HIS A 525 3.80 -3.01 13.80
CA HIS A 525 2.60 -2.24 13.51
C HIS A 525 1.30 -2.97 13.87
N ILE A 526 1.22 -4.29 13.65
CA ILE A 526 0.06 -5.09 14.06
C ILE A 526 -0.18 -4.95 15.57
N THR A 527 0.89 -5.06 16.36
CA THR A 527 0.83 -5.01 17.83
C THR A 527 0.52 -3.60 18.33
N GLN A 528 1.25 -2.59 17.85
CA GLN A 528 1.11 -1.20 18.31
C GLN A 528 -0.24 -0.60 17.93
N ARG A 529 -0.82 -1.01 16.80
CA ARG A 529 -2.03 -0.40 16.24
C ARG A 529 -3.31 -1.22 16.44
N GLY A 530 -3.21 -2.42 17.04
CA GLY A 530 -4.37 -3.28 17.29
C GLY A 530 -5.00 -3.84 16.01
N LEU A 531 -4.20 -4.21 15.02
CA LEU A 531 -4.68 -4.62 13.70
C LEU A 531 -4.99 -6.13 13.65
N ALA A 532 -6.10 -6.54 14.27
CA ALA A 532 -6.42 -7.97 14.41
C ALA A 532 -6.73 -8.68 13.08
N ARG A 533 -7.31 -7.99 12.08
CA ARG A 533 -7.54 -8.57 10.75
C ARG A 533 -6.23 -8.99 10.07
N PRO A 534 -5.27 -8.08 9.79
CA PRO A 534 -3.99 -8.49 9.24
C PRO A 534 -3.20 -9.39 10.19
N GLY A 535 -3.32 -9.22 11.51
CA GLY A 535 -2.77 -10.18 12.48
C GLY A 535 -3.27 -11.61 12.27
N THR A 536 -4.55 -11.79 11.94
CA THR A 536 -5.14 -13.10 11.64
C THR A 536 -4.63 -13.66 10.30
N PHE A 537 -4.44 -12.83 9.28
CA PHE A 537 -3.76 -13.26 8.04
C PHE A 537 -2.31 -13.67 8.31
N GLY A 538 -1.58 -12.92 9.14
CA GLY A 538 -0.22 -13.28 9.57
C GLY A 538 -0.19 -14.61 10.32
N ALA A 539 -1.12 -14.83 11.27
CA ALA A 539 -1.21 -16.10 11.98
C ALA A 539 -1.50 -17.29 11.05
N TRP A 540 -2.33 -17.07 10.02
CA TRP A 540 -2.55 -18.07 8.98
C TRP A 540 -1.30 -18.31 8.14
N ALA A 541 -0.61 -17.27 7.69
CA ALA A 541 0.63 -17.37 6.94
C ALA A 541 1.71 -18.14 7.73
N PHE A 542 1.93 -17.80 9.01
CA PHE A 542 2.84 -18.54 9.88
C PHE A 542 2.46 -20.02 10.02
N ALA A 543 1.16 -20.35 10.15
CA ALA A 543 0.74 -21.74 10.24
C ALA A 543 1.01 -22.51 8.93
N CYS A 544 0.85 -21.87 7.77
CA CYS A 544 1.28 -22.43 6.49
C CYS A 544 2.81 -22.64 6.44
N VAL A 545 3.61 -21.70 6.97
CA VAL A 545 5.07 -21.84 7.09
C VAL A 545 5.44 -23.01 8.00
N ASP A 546 4.77 -23.15 9.14
CA ASP A 546 5.00 -24.25 10.08
C ASP A 546 4.68 -25.61 9.43
N LEU A 547 3.60 -25.71 8.62
CA LEU A 547 3.30 -26.90 7.82
C LEU A 547 4.38 -27.20 6.76
N VAL A 548 4.85 -26.18 6.05
CA VAL A 548 5.94 -26.28 5.05
C VAL A 548 7.24 -26.78 5.71
N ARG A 549 7.49 -26.39 6.97
CA ARG A 549 8.66 -26.81 7.77
C ARG A 549 8.44 -28.11 8.56
N ASP A 550 7.37 -28.85 8.27
CA ASP A 550 7.01 -30.12 8.92
C ASP A 550 6.81 -30.00 10.44
N ARG A 551 6.21 -28.88 10.88
CA ARG A 551 5.85 -28.59 12.28
C ARG A 551 4.33 -28.47 12.46
N PRO A 552 3.57 -29.56 12.27
CA PRO A 552 2.10 -29.52 12.31
C PRO A 552 1.53 -29.17 13.69
N ALA A 553 2.24 -29.47 14.78
CA ALA A 553 1.81 -29.11 16.13
C ALA A 553 1.81 -27.59 16.34
N ASP A 554 2.89 -26.92 15.93
CA ASP A 554 3.03 -25.47 16.01
C ASP A 554 1.98 -24.75 15.14
N ALA A 555 1.77 -25.26 13.91
CA ALA A 555 0.73 -24.76 13.01
C ALA A 555 -0.68 -24.84 13.63
N LEU A 556 -1.00 -25.97 14.26
CA LEU A 556 -2.29 -26.20 14.90
C LEU A 556 -2.50 -25.27 16.10
N ASP A 557 -1.50 -25.13 16.96
CA ASP A 557 -1.59 -24.30 18.16
C ASP A 557 -1.74 -22.82 17.79
N ARG A 558 -1.01 -22.35 16.77
CA ARG A 558 -1.10 -20.97 16.28
C ARG A 558 -2.50 -20.58 15.81
N LEU A 559 -3.13 -21.42 14.97
CA LEU A 559 -4.47 -21.16 14.44
C LEU A 559 -5.57 -21.25 15.52
N ARG A 560 -5.40 -22.13 16.51
CA ARG A 560 -6.36 -22.31 17.60
C ARG A 560 -6.31 -21.17 18.62
N LEU A 561 -5.10 -20.76 19.01
CA LEU A 561 -4.90 -19.80 20.09
C LEU A 561 -5.14 -18.36 19.66
N HIS A 562 -5.08 -18.03 18.36
CA HIS A 562 -5.25 -16.67 17.88
C HIS A 562 -6.70 -16.17 18.07
N PRO A 563 -6.94 -15.15 18.94
CA PRO A 563 -8.21 -14.43 19.00
C PRO A 563 -8.21 -13.46 17.82
N GLY A 564 -8.96 -13.77 16.77
CA GLY A 564 -8.86 -13.03 15.51
C GLY A 564 -10.13 -13.05 14.70
N HIS A 565 -10.04 -12.44 13.52
CA HIS A 565 -11.15 -12.19 12.62
C HIS A 565 -11.83 -13.50 12.18
N ALA A 566 -13.12 -13.66 12.54
CA ALA A 566 -13.81 -14.95 12.47
C ALA A 566 -13.90 -15.51 11.05
N GLY A 567 -14.18 -14.65 10.06
CA GLY A 567 -14.25 -15.06 8.66
C GLY A 567 -12.91 -15.62 8.12
N ILE A 568 -11.78 -15.07 8.58
CA ILE A 568 -10.46 -15.56 8.15
C ILE A 568 -10.18 -16.93 8.76
N LYS A 569 -10.57 -17.14 10.03
CA LYS A 569 -10.44 -18.44 10.69
C LYS A 569 -11.24 -19.54 9.99
N VAL A 570 -12.43 -19.22 9.48
CA VAL A 570 -13.22 -20.16 8.66
C VAL A 570 -12.45 -20.53 7.40
N MET A 571 -11.90 -19.56 6.68
CA MET A 571 -11.12 -19.83 5.45
C MET A 571 -9.81 -20.61 5.71
N ALA A 572 -9.20 -20.45 6.89
CA ALA A 572 -8.00 -21.19 7.28
C ALA A 572 -8.28 -22.64 7.71
N ALA A 573 -9.54 -23.05 7.86
CA ALA A 573 -9.93 -24.38 8.36
C ALA A 573 -9.27 -25.57 7.63
N PRO A 574 -9.08 -25.58 6.29
CA PRO A 574 -8.39 -26.68 5.62
C PRO A 574 -6.96 -26.92 6.15
N HIS A 575 -6.22 -25.87 6.48
CA HIS A 575 -4.87 -25.98 7.05
C HIS A 575 -4.92 -26.46 8.51
N VAL A 576 -5.97 -26.11 9.27
CA VAL A 576 -6.23 -26.68 10.60
C VAL A 576 -6.47 -28.20 10.50
N VAL A 577 -7.26 -28.64 9.51
CA VAL A 577 -7.51 -30.07 9.27
C VAL A 577 -6.22 -30.80 8.93
N GLU A 578 -5.43 -30.27 7.99
CA GLU A 578 -4.14 -30.86 7.61
C GLU A 578 -3.19 -31.00 8.81
N ALA A 579 -3.03 -29.94 9.61
CA ALA A 579 -2.23 -29.94 10.82
C ALA A 579 -2.75 -30.94 11.87
N ALA A 580 -4.07 -30.98 12.09
CA ALA A 580 -4.70 -31.87 13.04
C ALA A 580 -4.57 -33.35 12.66
N VAL A 581 -4.73 -33.69 11.38
CA VAL A 581 -4.55 -35.05 10.86
C VAL A 581 -3.10 -35.49 10.99
N ALA A 582 -2.14 -34.62 10.67
CA ALA A 582 -0.71 -34.90 10.87
C ALA A 582 -0.35 -35.12 12.35
N CYS A 583 -1.06 -34.49 13.28
CA CYS A 583 -0.91 -34.68 14.72
C CYS A 583 -1.75 -35.85 15.30
N GLY A 584 -2.49 -36.60 14.49
CA GLY A 584 -3.40 -37.66 14.97
C GLY A 584 -4.57 -37.15 15.82
N ARG A 585 -5.02 -35.90 15.59
CA ARG A 585 -6.11 -35.23 16.32
C ARG A 585 -7.34 -35.01 15.44
N GLN A 586 -7.89 -36.07 14.83
CA GLN A 586 -8.98 -36.00 13.85
C GLN A 586 -10.22 -35.26 14.38
N SER A 587 -10.57 -35.45 15.65
CA SER A 587 -11.70 -34.74 16.28
C SER A 587 -11.53 -33.22 16.33
N THR A 588 -10.29 -32.72 16.36
CA THR A 588 -10.00 -31.28 16.27
C THR A 588 -10.18 -30.79 14.84
N GLY A 589 -9.75 -31.57 13.86
CA GLY A 589 -9.96 -31.28 12.44
C GLY A 589 -11.45 -31.24 12.08
N ASP A 590 -12.24 -32.23 12.51
CA ASP A 590 -13.69 -32.26 12.23
C ASP A 590 -14.42 -31.04 12.82
N LYS A 591 -14.10 -30.66 14.07
CA LYS A 591 -14.66 -29.44 14.69
C LYS A 591 -14.33 -28.16 13.92
N ALA A 592 -13.14 -28.06 13.35
CA ALA A 592 -12.73 -26.92 12.54
C ALA A 592 -13.40 -26.91 11.15
N LEU A 593 -13.69 -28.10 10.61
CA LEU A 593 -14.31 -28.26 9.30
C LEU A 593 -15.82 -27.91 9.30
N GLN A 594 -16.54 -28.21 10.39
CA GLN A 594 -18.01 -28.01 10.44
C GLN A 594 -18.48 -26.58 10.10
N PRO A 595 -17.89 -25.48 10.62
CA PRO A 595 -18.27 -24.12 10.22
C PRO A 595 -17.94 -23.83 8.75
N PHE A 596 -16.81 -24.35 8.25
CA PHE A 596 -16.39 -24.20 6.86
C PHE A 596 -17.36 -24.89 5.90
N GLU A 597 -17.86 -26.08 6.25
CA GLU A 597 -18.85 -26.81 5.45
C GLU A 597 -20.19 -26.10 5.38
N ARG A 598 -20.68 -25.59 6.52
CA ARG A 598 -21.91 -24.78 6.53
C ARG A 598 -21.76 -23.56 5.63
N TRP A 599 -20.64 -22.85 5.75
CA TRP A 599 -20.34 -21.70 4.90
C TRP A 599 -20.22 -22.09 3.43
N ALA A 600 -19.47 -23.14 3.08
CA ALA A 600 -19.34 -23.62 1.71
C ALA A 600 -20.67 -24.08 1.10
N GLY A 601 -21.54 -24.70 1.91
CA GLY A 601 -22.88 -25.14 1.50
C GLY A 601 -23.83 -23.99 1.23
N VAL A 602 -23.90 -23.00 2.13
CA VAL A 602 -24.77 -21.82 1.97
C VAL A 602 -24.34 -20.95 0.79
N THR A 603 -23.03 -20.82 0.58
CA THR A 603 -22.47 -20.02 -0.52
C THR A 603 -22.54 -20.72 -1.87
N GLY A 604 -22.61 -22.05 -1.91
CA GLY A 604 -22.61 -22.84 -3.14
C GLY A 604 -21.30 -22.78 -3.92
N SER A 605 -20.22 -22.31 -3.30
CA SER A 605 -18.93 -22.11 -3.97
C SER A 605 -18.27 -23.45 -4.32
N THR A 606 -18.18 -23.77 -5.61
CA THR A 606 -17.58 -25.03 -6.11
C THR A 606 -16.15 -25.24 -5.58
N ALA A 607 -15.34 -24.19 -5.50
CA ALA A 607 -13.98 -24.26 -4.97
C ALA A 607 -13.95 -24.60 -3.46
N ARG A 608 -14.91 -24.07 -2.68
CA ARG A 608 -14.99 -24.35 -1.23
C ARG A 608 -15.54 -25.73 -0.94
N LEU A 609 -16.49 -26.19 -1.75
CA LEU A 609 -16.93 -27.58 -1.72
C LEU A 609 -15.77 -28.54 -2.06
N ALA A 610 -14.93 -28.22 -3.05
CA ALA A 610 -13.74 -29.01 -3.37
C ALA A 610 -12.79 -29.16 -2.16
N LEU A 611 -12.50 -28.05 -1.47
CA LEU A 611 -11.70 -28.05 -0.25
C LEU A 611 -12.37 -28.82 0.90
N SER A 612 -13.69 -28.75 1.03
CA SER A 612 -14.44 -29.55 2.00
C SER A 612 -14.24 -31.05 1.75
N HIS A 613 -14.44 -31.49 0.51
CA HIS A 613 -14.21 -32.88 0.11
C HIS A 613 -12.76 -33.30 0.36
N ARG A 614 -11.76 -32.46 0.07
CA ARG A 614 -10.36 -32.74 0.43
C ARG A 614 -10.18 -32.97 1.94
N CYS A 615 -10.78 -32.11 2.76
CA CYS A 615 -10.70 -32.24 4.22
C CYS A 615 -11.38 -33.52 4.72
N ARG A 616 -12.55 -33.87 4.18
CA ARG A 616 -13.24 -35.15 4.46
C ARG A 616 -12.38 -36.35 4.06
N GLY A 617 -11.71 -36.30 2.91
CA GLY A 617 -10.78 -37.34 2.47
C GLY A 617 -9.57 -37.55 3.39
N LEU A 618 -9.15 -36.50 4.11
CA LEU A 618 -8.10 -36.60 5.13
C LEU A 618 -8.61 -37.16 6.47
N LEU A 619 -9.87 -36.90 6.83
CA LEU A 619 -10.47 -37.29 8.11
C LEU A 619 -11.09 -38.69 8.10
N GLU A 620 -11.72 -39.09 6.98
CA GLU A 620 -12.56 -40.28 6.91
C GLU A 620 -11.87 -41.45 6.20
N ALA A 621 -11.49 -42.49 6.94
CA ALA A 621 -10.70 -43.59 6.36
C ALA A 621 -11.44 -44.43 5.32
N GLY A 622 -12.77 -44.60 5.46
CA GLY A 622 -13.58 -45.54 4.65
C GLY A 622 -13.99 -45.01 3.28
N THR A 623 -14.32 -43.72 3.18
CA THR A 623 -14.83 -43.01 1.99
C THR A 623 -13.81 -42.04 1.39
N ALA A 624 -12.56 -42.07 1.86
CA ALA A 624 -11.55 -41.09 1.47
C ALA A 624 -11.33 -40.97 -0.04
N ASP A 625 -11.23 -42.10 -0.73
CA ASP A 625 -10.91 -42.14 -2.17
C ASP A 625 -12.02 -41.41 -2.97
N GLU A 626 -13.30 -41.63 -2.62
CA GLU A 626 -14.46 -40.93 -3.20
C GLU A 626 -14.41 -39.42 -2.94
N HIS A 627 -14.07 -39.02 -1.72
CA HIS A 627 -13.93 -37.61 -1.36
C HIS A 627 -12.78 -36.93 -2.13
N PHE A 628 -11.63 -37.58 -2.29
CA PHE A 628 -10.52 -37.01 -3.07
C PHE A 628 -10.84 -36.88 -4.57
N GLU A 629 -11.49 -37.88 -5.15
CA GLU A 629 -11.90 -37.86 -6.56
C GLU A 629 -12.91 -36.73 -6.82
N GLU A 630 -13.89 -36.56 -5.92
CA GLU A 630 -14.84 -35.47 -6.01
C GLU A 630 -14.19 -34.09 -5.81
N ALA A 631 -13.24 -33.97 -4.86
CA ALA A 631 -12.45 -32.76 -4.68
C ALA A 631 -11.68 -32.38 -5.96
N ILE A 632 -11.03 -33.35 -6.60
CA ILE A 632 -10.31 -33.15 -7.87
C ILE A 632 -11.27 -32.68 -8.98
N ARG A 633 -12.45 -33.32 -9.11
CA ARG A 633 -13.47 -32.93 -10.09
C ARG A 633 -13.92 -31.49 -9.89
N LEU A 634 -14.22 -31.11 -8.65
CA LEU A 634 -14.68 -29.76 -8.28
C LEU A 634 -13.57 -28.71 -8.43
N HIS A 635 -12.32 -29.04 -8.11
CA HIS A 635 -11.18 -28.15 -8.35
C HIS A 635 -10.97 -27.88 -9.84
N ARG A 636 -11.07 -28.90 -10.70
CA ARG A 636 -11.02 -28.75 -12.16
C ARG A 636 -12.17 -27.89 -12.69
N ALA A 637 -13.39 -28.09 -12.18
CA ALA A 637 -14.56 -27.29 -12.57
C ALA A 637 -14.46 -25.82 -12.12
N SER A 638 -13.83 -25.55 -10.98
CA SER A 638 -13.66 -24.20 -10.44
C SER A 638 -12.39 -23.48 -10.90
N GLY A 639 -11.46 -24.19 -11.56
CA GLY A 639 -10.20 -23.60 -12.05
C GLY A 639 -9.16 -23.32 -10.96
N THR A 640 -9.28 -23.93 -9.78
CA THR A 640 -8.36 -23.73 -8.64
C THR A 640 -7.16 -24.69 -8.72
N ALA A 641 -6.21 -24.39 -9.60
CA ALA A 641 -5.09 -25.26 -9.97
C ALA A 641 -4.06 -25.54 -8.85
N MET A 642 -3.61 -24.56 -8.07
CA MET A 642 -2.73 -24.77 -6.92
C MET A 642 -3.38 -25.68 -5.88
N GLU A 643 -4.66 -25.43 -5.56
CA GLU A 643 -5.39 -26.27 -4.60
C GLU A 643 -5.70 -27.66 -5.18
N LEU A 644 -5.91 -27.79 -6.50
CA LEU A 644 -5.93 -29.07 -7.20
C LEU A 644 -4.62 -29.83 -6.99
N ALA A 645 -3.47 -29.19 -7.24
CA ALA A 645 -2.16 -29.81 -7.12
C ALA A 645 -1.86 -30.27 -5.68
N LYS A 646 -2.25 -29.48 -4.67
CA LYS A 646 -2.18 -29.90 -3.25
C LYS A 646 -3.08 -31.10 -2.97
N THR A 647 -4.30 -31.11 -3.53
CA THR A 647 -5.23 -32.23 -3.40
C THR A 647 -4.67 -33.51 -4.03
N GLU A 648 -4.13 -33.42 -5.24
CA GLU A 648 -3.51 -34.53 -5.96
C GLU A 648 -2.24 -35.04 -5.24
N LEU A 649 -1.45 -34.14 -4.64
CA LEU A 649 -0.32 -34.52 -3.78
C LEU A 649 -0.78 -35.32 -2.55
N LEU A 650 -1.78 -34.82 -1.82
CA LEU A 650 -2.32 -35.48 -0.63
C LEU A 650 -2.95 -36.85 -0.98
N TYR A 651 -3.70 -36.93 -2.09
CA TYR A 651 -4.30 -38.18 -2.55
C TYR A 651 -3.23 -39.18 -3.02
N GLY A 652 -2.24 -38.72 -3.79
CA GLY A 652 -1.10 -39.54 -4.22
C GLY A 652 -0.35 -40.16 -3.04
N ASN A 653 -0.08 -39.36 -2.00
CA ASN A 653 0.56 -39.83 -0.77
C ASN A 653 -0.26 -40.92 -0.07
N ARG A 654 -1.58 -40.74 -0.01
CA ARG A 654 -2.51 -41.73 0.55
C ARG A 654 -2.51 -43.02 -0.28
N LEU A 655 -2.68 -42.92 -1.59
CA LEU A 655 -2.68 -44.08 -2.51
C LEU A 655 -1.38 -44.88 -2.39
N ARG A 656 -0.24 -44.21 -2.29
CA ARG A 656 1.06 -44.85 -2.03
C ARG A 656 1.04 -45.64 -0.72
N ARG A 657 0.59 -45.02 0.38
CA ARG A 657 0.49 -45.67 1.70
C ARG A 657 -0.51 -46.84 1.72
N SER A 658 -1.58 -46.76 0.93
CA SER A 658 -2.57 -47.81 0.71
C SER A 658 -2.15 -48.87 -0.32
N ARG A 659 -0.85 -48.96 -0.64
CA ARG A 659 -0.26 -49.95 -1.58
C ARG A 659 -0.80 -49.86 -3.02
N LYS A 660 -1.20 -48.67 -3.48
CA LYS A 660 -1.59 -48.37 -4.87
C LYS A 660 -0.60 -47.42 -5.58
N PRO A 661 0.72 -47.72 -5.64
CA PRO A 661 1.73 -46.77 -6.14
C PRO A 661 1.58 -46.41 -7.62
N LYS A 662 0.99 -47.29 -8.45
CA LYS A 662 0.74 -46.98 -9.88
C LYS A 662 -0.26 -45.83 -10.05
N ALA A 663 -1.36 -45.84 -9.30
CA ALA A 663 -2.35 -44.77 -9.31
C ALA A 663 -1.78 -43.48 -8.67
N ALA A 664 -0.97 -43.61 -7.62
CA ALA A 664 -0.31 -42.46 -7.00
C ALA A 664 0.56 -41.65 -7.97
N ARG A 665 1.32 -42.31 -8.86
CA ARG A 665 2.21 -41.64 -9.82
C ARG A 665 1.50 -40.69 -10.78
N GLU A 666 0.27 -41.00 -11.18
CA GLU A 666 -0.50 -40.15 -12.09
C GLU A 666 -0.79 -38.79 -11.45
N HIS A 667 -1.41 -38.80 -10.26
CA HIS A 667 -1.69 -37.60 -9.49
C HIS A 667 -0.43 -36.81 -9.11
N LEU A 668 0.65 -37.51 -8.71
CA LEU A 668 1.89 -36.84 -8.30
C LEU A 668 2.60 -36.13 -9.48
N ARG A 669 2.52 -36.67 -10.70
CA ARG A 669 3.07 -36.00 -11.90
C ARG A 669 2.28 -34.75 -12.27
N ASP A 670 0.95 -34.81 -12.20
CA ASP A 670 0.12 -33.64 -12.44
C ASP A 670 0.36 -32.55 -11.39
N ALA A 671 0.48 -32.92 -10.12
CA ALA A 671 0.85 -32.00 -9.05
C ALA A 671 2.20 -31.30 -9.32
N VAL A 672 3.25 -32.04 -9.71
CA VAL A 672 4.57 -31.46 -10.08
C VAL A 672 4.43 -30.44 -11.21
N ARG A 673 3.71 -30.78 -12.29
CA ARG A 673 3.52 -29.90 -13.45
C ARG A 673 2.84 -28.59 -13.05
N ILE A 674 1.81 -28.66 -12.21
CA ILE A 674 1.08 -27.48 -11.76
C ILE A 674 1.93 -26.65 -10.79
N PHE A 675 2.59 -27.26 -9.80
CA PHE A 675 3.47 -26.50 -8.89
C PHE A 675 4.60 -25.78 -9.62
N GLN A 676 5.14 -26.36 -10.69
CA GLN A 676 6.13 -25.70 -11.55
C GLN A 676 5.58 -24.44 -12.24
N SER A 677 4.34 -24.46 -12.74
CA SER A 677 3.75 -23.27 -13.39
C SER A 677 3.51 -22.12 -12.40
N TYR A 678 3.32 -22.45 -11.12
CA TYR A 678 3.20 -21.48 -10.03
C TYR A 678 4.55 -21.09 -9.40
N GLN A 679 5.68 -21.61 -9.91
CA GLN A 679 7.02 -21.41 -9.35
C GLN A 679 7.02 -21.64 -7.83
N ALA A 680 6.48 -22.78 -7.42
CA ALA A 680 6.29 -23.16 -6.04
C ALA A 680 7.30 -24.25 -5.66
N ASP A 681 8.58 -23.88 -5.62
CA ASP A 681 9.71 -24.82 -5.61
C ASP A 681 9.66 -25.81 -4.45
N HIS A 682 9.26 -25.36 -3.26
CA HIS A 682 9.04 -26.26 -2.12
C HIS A 682 8.04 -27.39 -2.44
N TRP A 683 6.89 -27.04 -3.03
CA TRP A 683 5.86 -28.01 -3.39
C TRP A 683 6.29 -28.92 -4.54
N VAL A 684 7.06 -28.40 -5.50
CA VAL A 684 7.69 -29.20 -6.57
C VAL A 684 8.59 -30.28 -5.96
N GLU A 685 9.49 -29.90 -5.06
CA GLU A 685 10.41 -30.84 -4.42
C GLU A 685 9.69 -31.88 -3.56
N ARG A 686 8.67 -31.46 -2.81
CA ARG A 686 7.83 -32.37 -2.02
C ARG A 686 7.10 -33.39 -2.91
N ALA A 687 6.49 -32.93 -4.00
CA ALA A 687 5.78 -33.83 -4.93
C ALA A 687 6.74 -34.78 -5.66
N ARG A 688 7.93 -34.32 -6.05
CA ARG A 688 9.00 -35.16 -6.62
C ARG A 688 9.51 -36.20 -5.65
N ALA A 689 9.67 -35.86 -4.37
CA ALA A 689 10.08 -36.81 -3.34
C ALA A 689 9.06 -37.95 -3.19
N GLU A 690 7.77 -37.63 -3.16
CA GLU A 690 6.71 -38.64 -3.06
C GLU A 690 6.57 -39.45 -4.36
N LEU A 691 6.79 -38.83 -5.52
CA LEU A 691 6.81 -39.51 -6.82
C LEU A 691 7.95 -40.53 -6.90
N ARG A 692 9.16 -40.17 -6.42
CA ARG A 692 10.30 -41.10 -6.26
C ARG A 692 9.95 -42.23 -5.30
N ALA A 693 9.32 -41.93 -4.16
CA ALA A 693 8.89 -42.93 -3.19
C ALA A 693 7.80 -43.89 -3.75
N ALA A 694 7.06 -43.48 -4.77
CA ALA A 694 6.10 -44.32 -5.50
C ALA A 694 6.75 -45.18 -6.61
N GLY A 695 8.09 -45.21 -6.69
CA GLY A 695 8.85 -46.04 -7.60
C GLY A 695 9.07 -45.43 -8.99
N ASP A 696 8.87 -44.13 -9.14
CA ASP A 696 9.19 -43.41 -10.39
C ASP A 696 10.62 -42.84 -10.31
N SER A 697 11.62 -43.71 -10.51
CA SER A 697 13.04 -43.32 -10.58
C SER A 697 13.44 -42.76 -11.95
N THR A 698 12.54 -42.73 -12.92
CA THR A 698 12.74 -42.18 -14.27
C THR A 698 12.64 -40.65 -14.32
N GLY A 699 12.44 -39.99 -13.17
CA GLY A 699 12.21 -38.55 -13.04
C GLY A 699 13.45 -37.70 -12.73
N GLU A 700 14.67 -38.26 -12.68
CA GLU A 700 15.86 -37.42 -12.79
C GLU A 700 15.93 -36.88 -14.22
N PRO A 701 15.94 -35.55 -14.45
CA PRO A 701 16.50 -35.06 -15.69
C PRO A 701 17.90 -35.66 -15.77
N LYS A 702 18.28 -36.30 -16.89
CA LYS A 702 19.70 -36.40 -17.21
C LYS A 702 20.17 -34.95 -17.31
N ASP A 703 20.68 -34.40 -16.21
CA ASP A 703 21.34 -33.11 -16.20
C ASP A 703 22.49 -33.27 -17.18
N HIS A 704 22.33 -32.69 -18.38
CA HIS A 704 23.48 -32.42 -19.21
C HIS A 704 24.31 -31.43 -18.40
N PRO A 705 25.50 -31.84 -17.89
CA PRO A 705 26.28 -30.96 -17.04
C PRO A 705 26.57 -29.69 -17.83
N GLY A 706 25.99 -28.55 -17.39
CA GLY A 706 26.21 -27.24 -18.04
C GLY A 706 24.96 -26.48 -18.52
N LEU A 707 23.75 -27.06 -18.51
CA LEU A 707 22.51 -26.32 -18.85
C LEU A 707 21.78 -25.82 -17.60
N THR A 708 21.19 -24.62 -17.68
CA THR A 708 20.24 -24.16 -16.66
C THR A 708 18.89 -24.89 -16.78
N PRO A 709 18.04 -24.93 -15.74
CA PRO A 709 16.73 -25.60 -15.78
C PRO A 709 15.85 -25.15 -16.96
N GLN A 710 15.83 -23.85 -17.24
CA GLN A 710 15.10 -23.27 -18.37
C GLN A 710 15.70 -23.67 -19.72
N GLN A 711 17.04 -23.73 -19.83
CA GLN A 711 17.72 -24.19 -21.04
C GLN A 711 17.46 -25.68 -21.30
N ALA A 712 17.47 -26.51 -20.26
CA ALA A 712 17.14 -27.93 -20.38
C ALA A 712 15.69 -28.15 -20.82
N GLN A 713 14.75 -27.31 -20.35
CA GLN A 713 13.35 -27.35 -20.78
C GLN A 713 13.17 -26.95 -22.25
N ILE A 714 13.87 -25.91 -22.70
CA ILE A 714 13.89 -25.51 -24.12
C ILE A 714 14.50 -26.63 -24.98
N ALA A 715 15.60 -27.23 -24.54
CA ALA A 715 16.27 -28.32 -25.26
C ALA A 715 15.38 -29.58 -25.41
N ARG A 716 14.60 -29.95 -24.39
CA ARG A 716 13.61 -31.03 -24.45
C ARG A 716 12.50 -30.78 -25.45
N LEU A 717 11.88 -29.59 -25.40
CA LEU A 717 10.85 -29.21 -26.38
C LEU A 717 11.40 -29.19 -27.80
N VAL A 718 12.70 -28.91 -27.96
CA VAL A 718 13.37 -29.06 -29.25
C VAL A 718 13.45 -30.52 -29.70
N ALA A 719 13.85 -31.43 -28.81
CA ALA A 719 13.92 -32.87 -29.07
C ALA A 719 12.54 -33.45 -29.45
N GLU A 720 11.47 -32.94 -28.85
CA GLU A 720 10.07 -33.27 -29.17
C GLU A 720 9.57 -32.69 -30.50
N GLY A 721 10.40 -31.92 -31.23
CA GLY A 721 10.04 -31.35 -32.53
C GLY A 721 9.34 -29.98 -32.50
N ALA A 722 9.15 -29.34 -31.33
CA ALA A 722 8.40 -28.09 -31.22
C ALA A 722 9.16 -26.87 -31.81
N THR A 723 8.56 -26.11 -32.71
CA THR A 723 9.13 -24.88 -33.29
C THR A 723 9.39 -23.81 -32.22
N ASN A 724 10.25 -22.83 -32.51
CA ASN A 724 10.55 -21.75 -31.55
C ASN A 724 9.30 -20.95 -31.14
N ARG A 725 8.32 -20.82 -32.05
CA ARG A 725 7.02 -20.18 -31.77
C ARG A 725 6.18 -21.03 -30.80
N GLU A 726 6.17 -22.35 -30.95
CA GLU A 726 5.47 -23.26 -30.03
C GLU A 726 6.16 -23.33 -28.67
N ILE A 727 7.49 -23.33 -28.64
CA ILE A 727 8.29 -23.25 -27.40
C ILE A 727 7.99 -21.92 -26.68
N ALA A 728 7.98 -20.80 -27.41
CA ALA A 728 7.64 -19.49 -26.89
C ALA A 728 6.24 -19.48 -26.26
N ALA A 729 5.24 -20.04 -26.95
CA ALA A 729 3.87 -20.16 -26.44
C ALA A 729 3.77 -21.07 -25.21
N ARG A 730 4.44 -22.23 -25.21
CA ARG A 730 4.41 -23.19 -24.10
C ARG A 730 5.14 -22.71 -22.85
N LEU A 731 6.16 -21.87 -23.01
CA LEU A 731 6.98 -21.35 -21.93
C LEU A 731 6.68 -19.89 -21.58
N PHE A 732 5.68 -19.27 -22.22
CA PHE A 732 5.35 -17.85 -22.08
C PHE A 732 6.55 -16.92 -22.28
N LEU A 733 7.43 -17.27 -23.23
CA LEU A 733 8.60 -16.49 -23.62
C LEU A 733 8.36 -15.80 -24.95
N SER A 734 9.09 -14.72 -25.22
CA SER A 734 9.11 -14.15 -26.57
C SER A 734 9.85 -15.09 -27.52
N HIS A 735 9.50 -15.06 -28.82
CA HIS A 735 10.20 -15.82 -29.86
C HIS A 735 11.73 -15.54 -29.83
N ARG A 736 12.10 -14.26 -29.64
CA ARG A 736 13.48 -13.80 -29.55
C ARG A 736 14.23 -14.34 -28.32
N THR A 737 13.51 -14.54 -27.21
CA THR A 737 14.06 -15.13 -25.98
C THR A 737 14.39 -16.61 -26.19
N VAL A 738 13.53 -17.35 -26.89
CA VAL A 738 13.79 -18.76 -27.23
C VAL A 738 15.01 -18.90 -28.15
N GLU A 739 15.13 -18.05 -29.17
CA GLU A 739 16.32 -18.02 -30.06
C GLU A 739 17.61 -17.71 -29.30
N HIS A 740 17.55 -16.78 -28.34
CA HIS A 740 18.68 -16.47 -27.48
C HIS A 740 19.10 -17.68 -26.63
N HIS A 741 18.15 -18.36 -25.99
CA HIS A 741 18.44 -19.56 -25.22
C HIS A 741 18.98 -20.69 -26.09
N LEU A 742 18.44 -20.90 -27.31
CA LEU A 742 18.94 -21.94 -28.22
C LEU A 742 20.38 -21.69 -28.67
N ARG A 743 20.78 -20.45 -28.95
CA ARG A 743 22.18 -20.11 -29.22
C ARG A 743 23.09 -20.47 -28.05
N ASN A 744 22.67 -20.17 -26.82
CA ASN A 744 23.44 -20.49 -25.63
C ASN A 744 23.50 -22.00 -25.37
N ILE A 745 22.41 -22.73 -25.65
CA ILE A 745 22.34 -24.21 -25.56
C ILE A 745 23.31 -24.84 -26.58
N PHE A 746 23.28 -24.38 -27.83
CA PHE A 746 24.17 -24.85 -28.89
C PHE A 746 25.63 -24.63 -28.54
N ALA A 747 25.98 -23.43 -28.09
CA ALA A 747 27.34 -23.08 -27.66
C ALA A 747 27.81 -23.95 -26.48
N ARG A 748 26.95 -24.19 -25.48
CA ARG A 748 27.30 -24.97 -24.28
C ARG A 748 27.41 -26.47 -24.54
N LEU A 749 26.59 -27.01 -25.43
CA LEU A 749 26.60 -28.44 -25.76
C LEU A 749 27.52 -28.79 -26.94
N GLY A 750 28.11 -27.78 -27.59
CA GLY A 750 28.98 -27.96 -28.75
C GLY A 750 28.25 -28.51 -29.99
N VAL A 751 26.94 -28.28 -30.11
CA VAL A 751 26.12 -28.72 -31.24
C VAL A 751 25.84 -27.54 -32.18
N ARG A 752 25.78 -27.80 -33.49
CA ARG A 752 25.65 -26.75 -34.53
C ARG A 752 24.26 -26.65 -35.11
N SER A 753 23.38 -27.61 -34.82
CA SER A 753 22.04 -27.64 -35.35
C SER A 753 21.03 -28.22 -34.39
N ARG A 754 19.77 -27.91 -34.65
CA ARG A 754 18.61 -28.43 -33.93
C ARG A 754 18.51 -29.95 -34.03
N VAL A 755 18.84 -30.52 -35.19
CA VAL A 755 18.87 -31.98 -35.42
C VAL A 755 19.97 -32.64 -34.59
N GLU A 756 21.14 -32.01 -34.51
CA GLU A 756 22.25 -32.48 -33.69
C GLU A 756 21.96 -32.34 -32.20
N LEU A 757 21.22 -31.31 -31.80
CA LEU A 757 20.70 -31.18 -30.44
C LEU A 757 19.77 -32.35 -30.11
N THR A 758 18.79 -32.68 -30.96
CA THR A 758 17.90 -33.84 -30.76
C THR A 758 18.70 -35.14 -30.59
N ARG A 759 19.66 -35.42 -31.49
CA ARG A 759 20.49 -36.63 -31.45
C ARG A 759 21.38 -36.74 -30.21
N ARG A 760 21.70 -35.62 -29.56
CA ARG A 760 22.54 -35.57 -28.34
C ARG A 760 21.73 -35.71 -27.05
N LEU A 761 20.40 -35.55 -27.15
CA LEU A 761 19.46 -35.67 -26.04
C LEU A 761 18.77 -37.04 -25.99
N ASP A 762 18.71 -37.76 -27.12
CA ASP A 762 18.41 -39.21 -27.19
C ASP A 762 19.52 -40.04 -26.51
#